data_AF-A0A2D9E9F9-F1
#
_entry.id   AF-A0A2D9E9F9-F1
#
_cell.length_a   1.000
_cell.length_b   1.000
_cell.length_c   1.000
_cell.angle_alpha   90.00
_cell.angle_beta   90.00
_cell.angle_gamma   90.00
#
_symmetry.space_group_name_H-M   'P 1'
#
loop_
_entity.id
_entity.type
_entity.pdbx_description
1 polymer ?
#
loop_
_entity_poly.entity_id
_entity_poly.type
_entity_poly.pdbx_seq_one_letter_code
_entity_poly.pdbx_strand_id
1 'polypeptide(L)'
;MFLRKHILILTLVLISKISVSQCEQSINLNASLSGGQSEELFVELNQNITNITFNLNDYHSDGSWMIPRDLIVEISAPNGNCISGEGFNIPPLENCITIDWPSSWGEGNGAQNFDGNHSHSIAIPDNHLYGSGIWHFLIKNGRENGNNNEAHYNLDIILENLEGCTNELAENYNEFAICDDGNCLIPSSNNCEAEVIFTWVLDSDWCESYCKIFNSNGSLVAGYFSACQNQGCAACDIDDLYTWFGEDVDAILENNIYTITQAITLPEGEYFIELHDGYGNGWSDGPEGGLNAFTISGNINYSIDFLNGFTTTGYFNLSCEPGEGCTDITACNYNSNSIIDDGSCLYFDDCGICDGSGIPEGDCDCLGNVLDAVGECGGNCITDTNGDGICDDCPGSIDECGICNGPGAIYGCGCEEIPDGDCDCEGNQEDALGECGGDCESDINNNGVCDDEEVLGCNDTLACNFDSLVTTNDGSCEYCSCITEENYTLTIEAFPAVASVSTTYRFYVNMVNDNDHMSAVFGHDQLPMIINTPEGAFNTPINSSWNASGINPNFFQFFPDLIDDSYATIGLDVPALLSGMVGAENPSLVEDVSQPITNYFMSTLATSMNVNNVYGASYFVTNGAANGLPDEFGRVLIMQVTTVGDIFGVLNYQIFPNGVGADEIIKTVEFSGAGTFGGGEGEGICGCTDPTACNFSLTAIYDDESCEYFDTCGICNGPGAIYECGCTDIPEGDCDCDGNQLDALGNCGGDCSADADADGIC
;
A
#
# COMPACT_ATOMS: atom_id res chain seq x y z
N MET A 1 30.94 -54.43 -32.53
CA MET A 1 30.73 -55.61 -31.66
C MET A 1 31.00 -55.15 -30.23
N PHE A 2 29.96 -55.18 -29.37
CA PHE A 2 29.90 -54.77 -27.94
C PHE A 2 30.15 -53.27 -27.65
N LEU A 3 29.17 -52.41 -27.41
CA LEU A 3 28.07 -52.39 -26.43
C LEU A 3 28.55 -52.37 -24.96
N ARG A 4 28.60 -51.18 -24.35
CA ARG A 4 28.42 -50.99 -22.91
C ARG A 4 27.50 -49.79 -22.68
N LYS A 5 26.23 -50.10 -22.39
CA LYS A 5 25.22 -49.21 -21.83
C LYS A 5 25.71 -48.73 -20.46
N HIS A 6 25.78 -47.43 -20.23
CA HIS A 6 25.50 -46.85 -18.92
C HIS A 6 24.26 -45.98 -19.10
N ILE A 7 23.16 -46.52 -18.59
CA ILE A 7 21.88 -45.85 -18.42
C ILE A 7 22.10 -44.89 -17.26
N LEU A 8 22.24 -43.60 -17.55
CA LEU A 8 22.08 -42.57 -16.54
C LEU A 8 20.57 -42.33 -16.44
N ILE A 9 19.99 -42.74 -15.31
CA ILE A 9 18.59 -42.46 -14.98
C ILE A 9 18.50 -40.95 -14.77
N LEU A 10 17.82 -40.28 -15.69
CA LEU A 10 17.42 -38.89 -15.55
C LEU A 10 16.29 -38.86 -14.51
N THR A 11 16.63 -38.74 -13.23
CA THR A 11 15.69 -38.26 -12.22
C THR A 11 15.50 -36.78 -12.46
N LEU A 12 14.47 -36.49 -13.26
CA LEU A 12 13.84 -35.18 -13.35
C LEU A 12 13.27 -34.87 -11.96
N VAL A 13 14.04 -34.18 -11.12
CA VAL A 13 13.48 -33.54 -9.93
C VAL A 13 12.78 -32.30 -10.47
N LEU A 14 11.46 -32.41 -10.70
CA LEU A 14 10.60 -31.24 -10.68
C LEU A 14 10.74 -30.66 -9.28
N ILE A 15 11.53 -29.61 -9.14
CA ILE A 15 11.39 -28.70 -8.01
C ILE A 15 10.22 -27.81 -8.39
N SER A 16 9.03 -28.20 -7.91
CA SER A 16 7.93 -27.25 -7.80
C SER A 16 8.45 -26.05 -7.03
N LYS A 17 8.15 -24.85 -7.52
CA LYS A 17 8.25 -23.63 -6.73
C LYS A 17 7.50 -23.89 -5.42
N ILE A 18 8.24 -24.02 -4.33
CA ILE A 18 7.70 -23.87 -2.98
C ILE A 18 8.46 -22.66 -2.46
N SER A 19 7.80 -21.50 -2.55
CA SER A 19 8.02 -20.43 -1.61
C SER A 19 7.68 -20.99 -0.24
N VAL A 20 8.68 -21.45 0.52
CA VAL A 20 8.46 -21.73 1.94
C VAL A 20 8.44 -20.36 2.61
N SER A 21 7.22 -19.83 2.73
CA SER A 21 6.83 -18.84 3.75
C SER A 21 7.40 -19.28 5.10
N GLN A 22 7.93 -18.37 5.92
CA GLN A 22 8.41 -18.69 7.27
C GLN A 22 7.22 -18.97 8.20
N CYS A 23 6.61 -20.17 8.07
CA CYS A 23 5.50 -20.63 8.92
C CYS A 23 5.94 -21.13 10.30
N GLU A 24 7.26 -21.17 10.55
CA GLU A 24 7.86 -21.67 11.78
C GLU A 24 8.74 -20.60 12.42
N GLN A 25 8.58 -20.39 13.71
CA GLN A 25 9.47 -19.55 14.50
C GLN A 25 10.15 -20.34 15.60
N SER A 26 11.46 -20.18 15.75
CA SER A 26 12.23 -20.82 16.81
C SER A 26 12.62 -19.84 17.92
N ILE A 27 12.43 -20.27 19.17
CA ILE A 27 12.76 -19.53 20.38
C ILE A 27 13.73 -20.37 21.19
N ASN A 28 14.93 -19.83 21.40
CA ASN A 28 16.01 -20.52 22.08
C ASN A 28 16.16 -20.03 23.52
N LEU A 29 16.04 -20.94 24.48
CA LEU A 29 16.18 -20.71 25.91
C LEU A 29 17.33 -21.56 26.46
N ASN A 30 18.41 -20.90 26.83
CA ASN A 30 19.57 -21.56 27.44
C ASN A 30 19.75 -21.08 28.88
N ALA A 31 19.49 -21.96 29.85
CA ALA A 31 19.56 -21.63 31.26
C ALA A 31 20.24 -22.71 32.08
N SER A 32 20.90 -22.30 33.16
CA SER A 32 21.55 -23.18 34.12
C SER A 32 20.82 -23.06 35.46
N LEU A 33 19.94 -24.01 35.77
CA LEU A 33 18.96 -23.90 36.85
C LEU A 33 19.20 -24.94 37.95
N SER A 34 19.37 -24.47 39.18
CA SER A 34 19.28 -25.30 40.39
C SER A 34 17.82 -25.60 40.74
N GLY A 35 17.58 -26.54 41.66
CA GLY A 35 16.22 -26.92 42.07
C GLY A 35 15.35 -25.72 42.49
N GLY A 36 14.21 -25.54 41.82
CA GLY A 36 13.26 -24.48 42.08
C GLY A 36 13.55 -23.12 41.43
N GLN A 37 14.70 -22.95 40.75
CA GLN A 37 15.00 -21.75 39.97
C GLN A 37 14.26 -21.75 38.63
N SER A 38 13.97 -20.56 38.11
CA SER A 38 13.34 -20.32 36.82
C SER A 38 14.08 -19.24 36.03
N GLU A 39 13.96 -19.30 34.70
CA GLU A 39 14.37 -18.28 33.74
C GLU A 39 13.15 -17.91 32.90
N GLU A 40 13.00 -16.64 32.55
CA GLU A 40 11.88 -16.12 31.78
C GLU A 40 12.38 -15.27 30.59
N LEU A 41 11.60 -15.28 29.51
CA LEU A 41 11.85 -14.52 28.29
C LEU A 41 10.53 -13.94 27.77
N PHE A 42 10.58 -12.67 27.40
CA PHE A 42 9.47 -11.98 26.75
C PHE A 42 9.84 -11.75 25.29
N VAL A 43 8.95 -12.17 24.38
CA VAL A 43 9.15 -12.01 22.93
C VAL A 43 7.89 -11.40 22.36
N GLU A 44 8.02 -10.36 21.56
CA GLU A 44 6.90 -9.78 20.84
C GLU A 44 6.62 -10.60 19.58
N LEU A 45 5.45 -11.26 19.55
CA LEU A 45 5.04 -12.13 18.44
C LEU A 45 3.63 -11.78 18.00
N ASN A 46 3.36 -11.94 16.71
CA ASN A 46 2.01 -11.95 16.16
C ASN A 46 1.77 -13.29 15.47
N GLN A 47 1.22 -14.24 16.22
CA GLN A 47 1.14 -15.65 15.79
C GLN A 47 -0.15 -16.30 16.25
N ASN A 48 -0.58 -17.35 15.54
CA ASN A 48 -1.65 -18.26 15.93
C ASN A 48 -1.11 -19.68 15.84
N ILE A 49 -0.89 -20.31 16.99
CA ILE A 49 -0.09 -21.52 17.10
C ILE A 49 -0.96 -22.76 17.01
N THR A 50 -0.62 -23.66 16.08
CA THR A 50 -1.29 -24.96 15.90
C THR A 50 -0.47 -26.11 16.44
N ASN A 51 0.85 -25.99 16.49
CA ASN A 51 1.73 -27.02 16.98
C ASN A 51 3.00 -26.40 17.59
N ILE A 52 3.51 -27.02 18.65
CA ILE A 52 4.73 -26.58 19.32
C ILE A 52 5.66 -27.78 19.42
N THR A 53 6.88 -27.62 18.92
CA THR A 53 7.94 -28.62 19.03
C THR A 53 9.02 -28.15 19.99
N PHE A 54 9.27 -28.94 21.04
CA PHE A 54 10.31 -28.72 22.04
C PHE A 54 11.52 -29.61 21.73
N ASN A 55 12.66 -29.00 21.42
CA ASN A 55 13.94 -29.65 21.25
C ASN A 55 14.85 -29.31 22.43
N LEU A 56 14.94 -30.21 23.40
CA LEU A 56 15.75 -30.06 24.59
C LEU A 56 17.09 -30.78 24.43
N ASN A 57 18.18 -30.09 24.68
CA ASN A 57 19.49 -30.67 24.91
C ASN A 57 19.92 -30.38 26.35
N ASP A 58 19.96 -31.41 27.18
CA ASP A 58 20.31 -31.31 28.59
C ASP A 58 21.64 -31.99 28.91
N TYR A 59 22.42 -31.37 29.80
CA TYR A 59 23.62 -31.99 30.35
C TYR A 59 23.80 -31.68 31.83
N HIS A 60 24.20 -32.70 32.61
CA HIS A 60 24.38 -32.61 34.05
C HIS A 60 25.85 -32.75 34.43
N SER A 61 26.39 -31.75 35.16
CA SER A 61 27.83 -31.67 35.45
C SER A 61 28.34 -32.68 36.49
N ASP A 62 27.47 -33.29 37.29
CA ASP A 62 27.86 -34.11 38.45
C ASP A 62 27.05 -35.41 38.67
N GLY A 63 26.35 -35.91 37.63
CA GLY A 63 25.60 -37.17 37.72
C GLY A 63 24.39 -37.09 38.64
N SER A 64 23.76 -35.92 38.68
CA SER A 64 22.53 -35.65 39.41
C SER A 64 21.36 -36.53 38.93
N TRP A 65 20.39 -36.74 39.83
CA TRP A 65 19.20 -37.58 39.65
C TRP A 65 18.09 -36.82 38.90
N MET A 66 18.47 -36.11 37.85
CA MET A 66 17.58 -35.20 37.11
C MET A 66 17.24 -35.85 35.78
N ILE A 67 15.94 -35.88 35.47
CA ILE A 67 15.44 -36.39 34.20
C ILE A 67 14.89 -35.22 33.38
N PRO A 68 14.95 -35.27 32.03
CA PRO A 68 14.38 -34.24 31.17
C PRO A 68 12.90 -33.93 31.50
N ARG A 69 12.16 -34.92 32.00
CA ARG A 69 10.76 -34.77 32.46
C ARG A 69 10.56 -33.85 33.66
N ASP A 70 11.63 -33.47 34.36
CA ASP A 70 11.56 -32.56 35.50
C ASP A 70 11.54 -31.07 35.07
N LEU A 71 11.70 -30.79 33.78
CA LEU A 71 11.61 -29.45 33.22
C LEU A 71 10.15 -29.00 33.14
N ILE A 72 9.87 -27.84 33.72
CA ILE A 72 8.59 -27.14 33.54
C ILE A 72 8.81 -26.08 32.47
N VAL A 73 7.95 -26.09 31.45
CA VAL A 73 7.87 -25.04 30.44
C VAL A 73 6.48 -24.42 30.55
N GLU A 74 6.42 -23.10 30.61
CA GLU A 74 5.20 -22.31 30.61
C GLU A 74 5.25 -21.33 29.45
N ILE A 75 4.19 -21.26 28.66
CA ILE A 75 4.03 -20.30 27.56
C ILE A 75 2.69 -19.62 27.73
N SER A 76 2.67 -18.30 27.79
CA SER A 76 1.46 -17.47 27.86
C SER A 76 1.36 -16.54 26.66
N ALA A 77 0.20 -16.54 26.02
CA ALA A 77 -0.11 -15.71 24.86
C ALA A 77 -0.82 -14.40 25.26
N PRO A 78 -0.77 -13.35 24.41
CA PRO A 78 -1.42 -12.06 24.67
C PRO A 78 -2.95 -12.15 24.88
N ASN A 79 -3.60 -13.16 24.30
CA ASN A 79 -5.02 -13.44 24.51
C ASN A 79 -5.37 -13.94 25.93
N GLY A 80 -4.38 -14.14 26.81
CA GLY A 80 -4.56 -14.60 28.18
C GLY A 80 -4.60 -16.12 28.34
N ASN A 81 -4.50 -16.90 27.26
CA ASN A 81 -4.38 -18.37 27.32
C ASN A 81 -2.92 -18.80 27.51
N CYS A 82 -2.74 -20.00 28.06
CA CYS A 82 -1.42 -20.51 28.43
C CYS A 82 -1.32 -22.03 28.32
N ILE A 83 -0.08 -22.51 28.21
CA ILE A 83 0.26 -23.93 28.34
C ILE A 83 1.37 -24.10 29.37
N SER A 84 1.32 -25.19 30.14
CA SER A 84 2.27 -25.46 31.23
C SER A 84 2.58 -26.95 31.31
N GLY A 85 3.86 -27.29 31.42
CA GLY A 85 4.31 -28.66 31.70
C GLY A 85 4.23 -29.03 33.18
N GLU A 86 4.20 -30.34 33.45
CA GLU A 86 4.26 -30.87 34.81
C GLU A 86 5.72 -31.08 35.25
N GLY A 87 6.05 -30.71 36.49
CA GLY A 87 7.34 -31.03 37.12
C GLY A 87 7.26 -32.25 38.05
N PHE A 88 8.40 -32.67 38.60
CA PHE A 88 8.48 -33.84 39.48
C PHE A 88 7.57 -33.76 40.72
N ASN A 89 7.52 -32.58 41.36
CA ASN A 89 6.70 -32.34 42.55
C ASN A 89 6.02 -30.98 42.57
N ILE A 90 5.98 -30.30 41.42
CA ILE A 90 5.33 -29.01 41.23
C ILE A 90 4.22 -29.24 40.19
N PRO A 91 2.94 -29.02 40.55
CA PRO A 91 1.84 -29.15 39.61
C PRO A 91 1.92 -28.07 38.51
N PRO A 92 1.37 -28.34 37.32
CA PRO A 92 1.25 -27.33 36.26
C PRO A 92 0.33 -26.19 36.73
N LEU A 93 0.40 -25.04 36.05
CA LEU A 93 -0.52 -23.93 36.35
C LEU A 93 -1.99 -24.32 36.14
N GLU A 94 -2.84 -23.91 37.08
CA GLU A 94 -4.29 -24.08 36.96
C GLU A 94 -4.81 -23.19 35.82
N ASN A 95 -5.68 -23.75 34.97
CA ASN A 95 -6.30 -23.12 33.79
C ASN A 95 -5.44 -23.03 32.51
N CYS A 96 -4.23 -23.60 32.49
CA CYS A 96 -3.44 -23.77 31.26
C CYS A 96 -3.61 -25.18 30.66
N ILE A 97 -3.39 -25.37 29.35
CA ILE A 97 -3.27 -26.72 28.78
C ILE A 97 -2.01 -27.38 29.32
N THR A 98 -2.14 -28.60 29.83
CA THR A 98 -1.03 -29.35 30.41
C THR A 98 -0.17 -30.00 29.32
N ILE A 99 1.15 -29.77 29.37
CA ILE A 99 2.12 -30.49 28.53
C ILE A 99 2.45 -31.82 29.22
N ASP A 100 2.04 -32.93 28.60
CA ASP A 100 2.33 -34.29 29.08
C ASP A 100 3.63 -34.80 28.45
N TRP A 101 4.74 -34.60 29.16
CA TRP A 101 6.06 -35.03 28.70
C TRP A 101 6.12 -36.56 28.50
N PRO A 102 6.69 -37.04 27.39
CA PRO A 102 6.66 -38.46 27.06
C PRO A 102 7.47 -39.29 28.07
N SER A 103 7.04 -40.52 28.34
CA SER A 103 7.74 -41.43 29.28
C SER A 103 9.18 -41.76 28.88
N SER A 104 9.55 -41.55 27.62
CA SER A 104 10.94 -41.64 27.12
C SER A 104 11.87 -40.58 27.73
N TRP A 105 11.34 -39.49 28.27
CA TRP A 105 12.09 -38.46 28.99
C TRP A 105 12.33 -38.84 30.48
N GLY A 106 11.97 -40.07 30.87
CA GLY A 106 12.25 -40.67 32.18
C GLY A 106 11.00 -40.94 33.02
N GLU A 107 10.98 -42.03 33.79
CA GLU A 107 9.93 -42.35 34.78
C GLU A 107 10.53 -42.72 36.14
N GLY A 108 10.25 -41.91 37.17
CA GLY A 108 10.37 -42.29 38.57
C GLY A 108 11.77 -42.27 39.20
N ASN A 109 11.80 -42.48 40.53
CA ASN A 109 12.96 -42.41 41.44
C ASN A 109 13.99 -43.56 41.24
N GLY A 110 14.53 -43.72 40.04
CA GLY A 110 15.51 -44.77 39.72
C GLY A 110 16.47 -44.35 38.63
N ALA A 111 17.62 -43.78 39.04
CA ALA A 111 18.70 -43.26 38.20
C ALA A 111 18.99 -44.03 36.91
N GLN A 112 18.87 -43.33 35.78
CA GLN A 112 19.80 -43.42 34.66
C GLN A 112 20.09 -42.00 34.18
N ASN A 113 21.36 -41.69 33.92
CA ASN A 113 21.79 -40.39 33.39
C ASN A 113 21.27 -40.29 31.95
N PHE A 114 20.30 -39.40 31.69
CA PHE A 114 19.62 -39.23 30.39
C PHE A 114 20.12 -38.00 29.62
N ASP A 115 21.37 -37.60 29.82
CA ASP A 115 22.01 -36.52 29.05
C ASP A 115 21.86 -36.79 27.55
N GLY A 116 21.32 -35.82 26.80
CA GLY A 116 21.20 -35.94 25.35
C GLY A 116 20.17 -35.01 24.75
N ASN A 117 19.85 -35.27 23.48
CA ASN A 117 18.84 -34.53 22.75
C ASN A 117 17.50 -35.25 22.86
N HIS A 118 16.49 -34.52 23.32
CA HIS A 118 15.12 -34.95 23.48
C HIS A 118 14.23 -34.04 22.64
N SER A 119 13.27 -34.61 21.92
CA SER A 119 12.33 -33.84 21.11
C SER A 119 10.90 -34.30 21.39
N HIS A 120 9.98 -33.35 21.51
CA HIS A 120 8.56 -33.63 21.75
C HIS A 120 7.70 -32.54 21.11
N SER A 121 6.65 -32.93 20.39
CA SER A 121 5.72 -32.00 19.75
C SER A 121 4.31 -32.16 20.34
N ILE A 122 3.62 -31.05 20.55
CA ILE A 122 2.25 -30.98 21.05
C ILE A 122 1.38 -30.17 20.09
N ALA A 123 0.31 -30.79 19.62
CA ALA A 123 -0.73 -30.09 18.88
C ALA A 123 -1.53 -29.21 19.83
N ILE A 124 -1.66 -27.93 19.48
CA ILE A 124 -2.44 -26.94 20.18
C ILE A 124 -3.80 -26.82 19.46
N PRO A 125 -4.93 -26.80 20.18
CA PRO A 125 -6.22 -26.58 19.54
C PRO A 125 -6.23 -25.25 18.79
N ASP A 126 -6.86 -25.24 17.62
CA ASP A 126 -7.02 -24.04 16.80
C ASP A 126 -7.53 -22.86 17.65
N ASN A 127 -6.93 -21.69 17.48
CA ASN A 127 -7.27 -20.46 18.19
C ASN A 127 -7.16 -20.57 19.73
N HIS A 128 -6.29 -21.43 20.25
CA HIS A 128 -6.02 -21.46 21.69
C HIS A 128 -4.90 -20.50 22.09
N LEU A 129 -3.74 -20.58 21.46
CA LEU A 129 -2.63 -19.64 21.68
C LEU A 129 -2.53 -18.71 20.46
N TYR A 130 -3.03 -17.49 20.58
CA TYR A 130 -2.96 -16.49 19.51
C TYR A 130 -2.87 -15.06 20.05
N GLY A 131 -2.48 -14.14 19.18
CA GLY A 131 -2.53 -12.71 19.44
C GLY A 131 -1.24 -11.99 19.08
N SER A 132 -1.38 -10.71 18.75
CA SER A 132 -0.29 -9.76 18.60
C SER A 132 0.07 -9.15 19.95
N GLY A 133 1.35 -9.15 20.28
CA GLY A 133 1.88 -8.51 21.49
C GLY A 133 2.93 -9.35 22.19
N ILE A 134 3.10 -9.10 23.50
CA ILE A 134 4.16 -9.73 24.28
C ILE A 134 3.74 -11.15 24.69
N TRP A 135 4.47 -12.15 24.19
CA TRP A 135 4.40 -13.53 24.63
C TRP A 135 5.41 -13.78 25.75
N HIS A 136 5.01 -14.59 26.73
CA HIS A 136 5.82 -14.89 27.90
C HIS A 136 6.21 -16.38 27.90
N PHE A 137 7.50 -16.65 27.92
CA PHE A 137 8.09 -18.00 27.98
C PHE A 137 8.85 -18.15 29.28
N LEU A 138 8.54 -19.19 30.06
CA LEU A 138 9.20 -19.48 31.32
C LEU A 138 9.66 -20.93 31.35
N ILE A 139 10.90 -21.15 31.77
CA ILE A 139 11.43 -22.47 32.08
C ILE A 139 11.80 -22.55 33.56
N LYS A 140 11.43 -23.66 34.20
CA LYS A 140 11.66 -23.86 35.63
C LYS A 140 12.11 -25.28 35.92
N ASN A 141 13.03 -25.38 36.86
CA ASN A 141 13.42 -26.66 37.42
C ASN A 141 12.36 -27.19 38.39
N GLY A 142 11.67 -28.27 38.01
CA GLY A 142 10.51 -28.83 38.71
C GLY A 142 10.80 -29.52 40.06
N ARG A 143 12.00 -29.35 40.63
CA ARG A 143 12.43 -29.95 41.91
C ARG A 143 12.55 -28.91 43.02
N GLU A 144 11.65 -28.98 44.00
CA GLU A 144 11.50 -27.95 45.06
C GLU A 144 12.64 -27.90 46.11
N ASN A 145 13.52 -28.92 46.21
CA ASN A 145 14.64 -28.96 47.17
C ASN A 145 15.81 -29.84 46.69
N GLY A 146 16.56 -29.39 45.69
CA GLY A 146 17.83 -30.01 45.26
C GLY A 146 19.03 -29.37 45.96
N ASN A 147 20.05 -30.17 46.32
CA ASN A 147 21.39 -29.65 46.65
C ASN A 147 21.93 -28.79 45.49
N ASN A 148 23.01 -28.03 45.70
CA ASN A 148 23.69 -27.09 44.76
C ASN A 148 24.17 -27.70 43.40
N ASN A 149 23.39 -28.57 42.79
CA ASN A 149 23.64 -29.26 41.54
C ASN A 149 22.88 -28.50 40.46
N GLU A 150 23.62 -27.96 39.52
CA GLU A 150 23.15 -27.13 38.42
C GLU A 150 22.83 -28.02 37.20
N ALA A 151 21.61 -27.94 36.67
CA ALA A 151 21.25 -28.56 35.40
C ALA A 151 21.28 -27.50 34.30
N HIS A 152 21.90 -27.84 33.17
CA HIS A 152 21.95 -26.96 32.01
C HIS A 152 20.90 -27.41 31.01
N TYR A 153 19.94 -26.53 30.72
CA TYR A 153 18.86 -26.74 29.77
C TYR A 153 19.11 -25.85 28.56
N ASN A 154 19.34 -26.45 27.40
CA ASN A 154 19.31 -25.76 26.11
C ASN A 154 18.06 -26.19 25.37
N LEU A 155 17.00 -25.39 25.45
CA LEU A 155 15.69 -25.67 24.90
C LEU A 155 15.44 -24.79 23.68
N ASP A 156 15.17 -25.41 22.54
CA ASP A 156 14.70 -24.76 21.32
C ASP A 156 13.22 -25.07 21.15
N ILE A 157 12.38 -24.04 21.18
CA ILE A 157 10.93 -24.10 21.06
C ILE A 157 10.55 -23.64 19.65
N ILE A 158 10.04 -24.54 18.84
CA ILE A 158 9.56 -24.24 17.49
C ILE A 158 8.05 -24.07 17.54
N LEU A 159 7.57 -22.91 17.13
CA LEU A 159 6.18 -22.51 17.04
C LEU A 159 5.74 -22.65 15.57
N GLU A 160 4.75 -23.48 15.30
CA GLU A 160 4.16 -23.66 13.97
C GLU A 160 2.84 -22.88 13.89
N ASN A 161 2.75 -21.97 12.91
CA ASN A 161 1.59 -21.11 12.70
C ASN A 161 0.43 -21.84 12.00
N LEU A 162 -0.78 -21.30 12.14
CA LEU A 162 -1.94 -21.71 11.36
C LEU A 162 -1.72 -21.33 9.88
N GLU A 163 -1.54 -22.35 9.04
CA GLU A 163 -1.46 -22.21 7.59
C GLU A 163 -2.87 -22.04 7.00
N GLY A 164 -3.01 -21.15 6.02
CA GLY A 164 -4.25 -20.93 5.28
C GLY A 164 -4.12 -19.76 4.31
N CYS A 165 -5.10 -19.54 3.45
CA CYS A 165 -5.00 -18.47 2.47
C CYS A 165 -5.05 -17.08 3.16
N THR A 166 -4.00 -16.27 2.97
CA THR A 166 -3.89 -14.91 3.52
C THR A 166 -4.47 -13.83 2.60
N ASN A 167 -4.85 -14.19 1.37
CA ASN A 167 -5.42 -13.26 0.40
C ASN A 167 -6.92 -13.07 0.65
N GLU A 168 -7.32 -11.87 1.07
CA GLU A 168 -8.72 -11.47 1.33
C GLU A 168 -9.64 -11.65 0.11
N LEU A 169 -9.08 -11.73 -1.09
CA LEU A 169 -9.81 -11.91 -2.36
C LEU A 169 -10.02 -13.39 -2.75
N ALA A 170 -9.49 -14.35 -1.97
CA ALA A 170 -9.66 -15.78 -2.26
C ALA A 170 -10.89 -16.37 -1.56
N GLU A 171 -11.57 -17.32 -2.22
CA GLU A 171 -12.77 -17.97 -1.67
C GLU A 171 -12.53 -18.76 -0.38
N ASN A 172 -11.29 -19.18 -0.14
CA ASN A 172 -10.85 -19.87 1.07
C ASN A 172 -9.95 -19.00 1.96
N TYR A 173 -10.11 -17.67 1.88
CA TYR A 173 -9.47 -16.74 2.81
C TYR A 173 -9.70 -17.16 4.26
N ASN A 174 -8.62 -17.13 5.06
CA ASN A 174 -8.66 -17.42 6.48
C ASN A 174 -8.08 -16.23 7.24
N GLU A 175 -8.95 -15.47 7.90
CA GLU A 175 -8.60 -14.29 8.72
C GLU A 175 -7.62 -14.60 9.87
N PHE A 176 -7.47 -15.87 10.23
CA PHE A 176 -6.55 -16.34 11.27
C PHE A 176 -5.25 -16.94 10.73
N ALA A 177 -5.10 -17.05 9.41
CA ALA A 177 -3.87 -17.50 8.78
C ALA A 177 -2.88 -16.33 8.63
N ILE A 178 -1.67 -16.52 9.15
CA ILE A 178 -0.58 -15.51 9.08
C ILE A 178 0.44 -15.91 8.01
N CYS A 179 0.29 -17.12 7.44
CA CYS A 179 1.14 -17.66 6.40
C CYS A 179 0.30 -18.35 5.32
N ASP A 180 0.54 -17.98 4.06
CA ASP A 180 -0.14 -18.55 2.90
C ASP A 180 0.30 -20.00 2.69
N ASP A 181 -0.65 -20.94 2.69
CA ASP A 181 -0.44 -22.36 2.41
C ASP A 181 -0.26 -22.64 0.90
N GLY A 182 -0.30 -21.59 0.08
CA GLY A 182 -0.19 -21.65 -1.37
C GLY A 182 -1.41 -22.25 -2.05
N ASN A 183 -2.49 -22.51 -1.29
CA ASN A 183 -3.75 -23.03 -1.80
C ASN A 183 -4.84 -21.96 -1.86
N CYS A 184 -4.47 -20.67 -1.87
CA CYS A 184 -5.41 -19.58 -2.15
C CYS A 184 -6.22 -19.85 -3.43
N LEU A 185 -7.52 -20.07 -3.26
CA LEU A 185 -8.51 -20.17 -4.30
C LEU A 185 -8.91 -18.76 -4.72
N ILE A 186 -7.99 -18.07 -5.39
CA ILE A 186 -8.31 -16.81 -6.06
C ILE A 186 -9.25 -17.17 -7.22
N PRO A 187 -10.44 -16.55 -7.33
CA PRO A 187 -11.26 -16.74 -8.49
C PRO A 187 -10.45 -16.27 -9.71
N SER A 188 -9.99 -17.23 -10.52
CA SER A 188 -9.38 -16.93 -11.81
C SER A 188 -10.48 -16.36 -12.69
N SER A 189 -10.59 -15.03 -12.76
CA SER A 189 -11.45 -14.35 -13.71
C SER A 189 -10.92 -14.58 -15.13
N ASN A 190 -11.41 -15.66 -15.73
CA ASN A 190 -11.58 -15.79 -17.17
C ASN A 190 -13.06 -16.03 -17.47
N ASN A 191 -13.95 -15.59 -16.58
CA ASN A 191 -15.34 -16.02 -16.60
C ASN A 191 -16.31 -15.04 -15.91
N CYS A 192 -15.93 -13.77 -15.80
CA CYS A 192 -16.93 -12.75 -15.55
C CYS A 192 -17.72 -12.53 -16.84
N GLU A 193 -19.04 -12.59 -16.74
CA GLU A 193 -19.95 -12.21 -17.81
C GLU A 193 -20.64 -10.92 -17.35
N ALA A 194 -20.61 -9.86 -18.17
CA ALA A 194 -21.28 -8.60 -17.88
C ALA A 194 -22.58 -8.50 -18.70
N GLU A 195 -23.65 -8.04 -18.08
CA GLU A 195 -24.88 -7.69 -18.80
C GLU A 195 -24.68 -6.34 -19.50
N VAL A 196 -24.90 -6.34 -20.81
CA VAL A 196 -24.69 -5.18 -21.67
C VAL A 196 -25.99 -4.89 -22.42
N ILE A 197 -26.44 -3.65 -22.34
CA ILE A 197 -27.62 -3.16 -23.04
C ILE A 197 -27.16 -2.45 -24.31
N PHE A 198 -27.60 -2.96 -25.45
CA PHE A 198 -27.41 -2.35 -26.75
C PHE A 198 -28.64 -1.55 -27.12
N THR A 199 -28.46 -0.26 -27.44
CA THR A 199 -29.53 0.59 -27.95
C THR A 199 -29.17 1.10 -29.34
N TRP A 200 -30.07 0.88 -30.30
CA TRP A 200 -29.97 1.40 -31.67
C TRP A 200 -31.07 2.41 -31.91
N VAL A 201 -30.69 3.55 -32.46
CA VAL A 201 -31.62 4.61 -32.88
C VAL A 201 -31.66 4.63 -34.39
N LEU A 202 -32.85 4.45 -34.97
CA LEU A 202 -33.08 4.42 -36.42
C LEU A 202 -34.07 5.49 -36.83
N ASP A 203 -33.81 6.16 -37.94
CA ASP A 203 -34.73 7.08 -38.60
C ASP A 203 -35.71 6.36 -39.54
N SER A 204 -36.29 7.08 -40.51
CA SER A 204 -37.25 6.53 -41.47
C SER A 204 -36.64 5.81 -42.68
N ASP A 205 -35.31 5.85 -42.84
CA ASP A 205 -34.58 5.34 -44.00
C ASP A 205 -33.75 4.06 -43.69
N TRP A 206 -33.97 3.42 -42.55
CA TRP A 206 -33.31 2.19 -42.04
C TRP A 206 -33.36 0.91 -42.89
N CYS A 207 -33.88 0.97 -44.11
CA CYS A 207 -34.02 -0.22 -44.96
C CYS A 207 -32.68 -0.67 -45.55
N GLU A 208 -32.47 -1.99 -45.61
CA GLU A 208 -31.19 -2.63 -46.00
C GLU A 208 -30.04 -2.41 -45.00
N SER A 209 -30.31 -1.79 -43.84
CA SER A 209 -29.32 -1.59 -42.78
C SER A 209 -29.13 -2.83 -41.90
N TYR A 210 -27.92 -3.02 -41.38
CA TYR A 210 -27.59 -4.11 -40.45
C TYR A 210 -26.53 -3.70 -39.43
N CYS A 211 -26.57 -4.35 -38.26
CA CYS A 211 -25.52 -4.29 -37.24
C CYS A 211 -25.07 -5.71 -36.88
N LYS A 212 -23.76 -5.94 -36.79
CA LYS A 212 -23.19 -7.22 -36.37
C LYS A 212 -22.10 -6.99 -35.34
N ILE A 213 -22.14 -7.77 -34.27
CA ILE A 213 -21.14 -7.77 -33.21
C ILE A 213 -20.48 -9.15 -33.18
N PHE A 214 -19.16 -9.16 -33.19
CA PHE A 214 -18.32 -10.35 -33.20
C PHE A 214 -17.44 -10.38 -31.96
N ASN A 215 -17.22 -11.58 -31.40
CA ASN A 215 -16.20 -11.79 -30.38
C ASN A 215 -14.78 -11.90 -30.99
N SER A 216 -13.76 -11.94 -30.14
CA SER A 216 -12.34 -12.14 -30.50
C SER A 216 -12.07 -13.38 -31.37
N ASN A 217 -12.93 -14.41 -31.29
CA ASN A 217 -12.86 -15.61 -32.13
C ASN A 217 -13.55 -15.47 -33.50
N GLY A 218 -14.09 -14.28 -33.81
CA GLY A 218 -14.81 -13.99 -35.06
C GLY A 218 -16.20 -14.60 -35.14
N SER A 219 -16.76 -15.08 -34.03
CA SER A 219 -18.14 -15.56 -33.96
C SER A 219 -19.09 -14.39 -33.73
N LEU A 220 -20.20 -14.34 -34.47
CA LEU A 220 -21.28 -13.38 -34.22
C LEU A 220 -21.86 -13.65 -32.83
N VAL A 221 -21.97 -12.62 -31.98
CA VAL A 221 -22.53 -12.70 -30.61
C VAL A 221 -23.83 -11.93 -30.48
N ALA A 222 -24.01 -10.86 -31.25
CA ALA A 222 -25.20 -10.03 -31.22
C ALA A 222 -25.34 -9.29 -32.56
N GLY A 223 -26.54 -8.79 -32.85
CA GLY A 223 -26.79 -8.00 -34.05
C GLY A 223 -28.18 -8.17 -34.60
N TYR A 224 -28.58 -7.19 -35.41
CA TYR A 224 -29.86 -7.16 -36.10
C TYR A 224 -29.63 -6.95 -37.60
N PHE A 225 -30.61 -7.37 -38.41
CA PHE A 225 -30.66 -7.01 -39.81
C PHE A 225 -32.08 -6.66 -40.25
N SER A 226 -32.20 -5.65 -41.11
CA SER A 226 -33.43 -5.37 -41.83
C SER A 226 -33.59 -6.37 -42.98
N ALA A 227 -34.64 -7.18 -42.96
CA ALA A 227 -34.86 -8.24 -43.97
C ALA A 227 -35.47 -7.75 -45.28
N CYS A 228 -35.33 -6.48 -45.63
CA CYS A 228 -35.93 -5.90 -46.84
C CYS A 228 -35.14 -6.18 -48.14
N GLN A 229 -34.64 -7.42 -48.33
CA GLN A 229 -34.09 -7.80 -49.64
C GLN A 229 -35.22 -7.92 -50.68
N ASN A 230 -35.25 -6.98 -51.63
CA ASN A 230 -36.04 -6.98 -52.88
C ASN A 230 -37.52 -6.52 -52.85
N GLN A 231 -38.02 -5.85 -51.81
CA GLN A 231 -39.40 -5.28 -51.83
C GLN A 231 -39.48 -3.74 -51.91
N GLY A 232 -38.38 -3.03 -51.69
CA GLY A 232 -38.35 -1.57 -51.66
C GLY A 232 -38.88 -1.00 -50.34
N CYS A 233 -38.31 0.12 -49.90
CA CYS A 233 -38.36 0.64 -48.53
C CYS A 233 -39.74 1.14 -48.07
N ALA A 234 -40.72 1.20 -48.98
CA ALA A 234 -42.09 1.62 -48.68
C ALA A 234 -42.98 0.50 -48.11
N ALA A 235 -42.47 -0.72 -47.97
CA ALA A 235 -43.21 -1.91 -47.53
C ALA A 235 -42.67 -2.55 -46.25
N CYS A 236 -41.62 -1.98 -45.63
CA CYS A 236 -40.98 -2.52 -44.44
C CYS A 236 -41.69 -2.01 -43.17
N ASP A 237 -42.13 -2.92 -42.31
CA ASP A 237 -42.65 -2.62 -40.96
C ASP A 237 -41.61 -3.04 -39.90
N ILE A 238 -41.73 -2.54 -38.67
CA ILE A 238 -40.85 -2.91 -37.55
C ILE A 238 -40.90 -4.42 -37.27
N ASP A 239 -42.02 -5.06 -37.58
CA ASP A 239 -42.22 -6.52 -37.52
C ASP A 239 -41.30 -7.30 -38.50
N ASP A 240 -40.65 -6.63 -39.46
CA ASP A 240 -39.71 -7.21 -40.42
C ASP A 240 -38.23 -7.06 -39.99
N LEU A 241 -37.96 -6.56 -38.77
CA LEU A 241 -36.65 -6.61 -38.13
C LEU A 241 -36.38 -8.01 -37.57
N TYR A 242 -35.21 -8.55 -37.88
CA TYR A 242 -34.79 -9.84 -37.35
C TYR A 242 -33.49 -9.69 -36.57
N THR A 243 -33.46 -10.23 -35.36
CA THR A 243 -32.21 -10.46 -34.64
C THR A 243 -31.69 -11.86 -34.91
N TRP A 244 -30.37 -12.02 -34.90
CA TRP A 244 -29.75 -13.31 -35.18
C TRP A 244 -29.94 -14.35 -34.05
N PHE A 245 -30.29 -13.92 -32.84
CA PHE A 245 -30.37 -14.76 -31.65
C PHE A 245 -31.78 -15.01 -31.11
N GLY A 246 -32.82 -14.35 -31.64
CA GLY A 246 -34.23 -14.66 -31.33
C GLY A 246 -34.65 -14.37 -29.88
N GLU A 247 -33.91 -13.51 -29.18
CA GLU A 247 -34.29 -13.00 -27.85
C GLU A 247 -35.27 -11.83 -27.96
N ASP A 248 -36.01 -11.56 -26.88
CA ASP A 248 -37.00 -10.48 -26.79
C ASP A 248 -36.30 -9.12 -26.95
N VAL A 249 -36.71 -8.36 -27.96
CA VAL A 249 -36.20 -7.02 -28.25
C VAL A 249 -37.32 -6.03 -27.99
N ASP A 250 -37.01 -4.99 -27.22
CA ASP A 250 -37.95 -3.90 -26.99
C ASP A 250 -37.72 -2.81 -28.04
N ALA A 251 -38.71 -2.59 -28.88
CA ALA A 251 -38.67 -1.58 -29.92
C ALA A 251 -39.79 -0.54 -29.71
N ILE A 252 -39.39 0.73 -29.56
CA ILE A 252 -40.30 1.84 -29.27
C ILE A 252 -40.20 2.86 -30.42
N LEU A 253 -41.36 3.31 -30.91
CA LEU A 253 -41.46 4.38 -31.91
C LEU A 253 -41.99 5.65 -31.25
N GLU A 254 -41.15 6.68 -31.17
CA GLU A 254 -41.54 8.02 -30.74
C GLU A 254 -41.03 9.07 -31.72
N ASN A 255 -41.89 10.01 -32.12
CA ASN A 255 -41.53 11.13 -33.01
C ASN A 255 -40.81 10.75 -34.34
N ASN A 256 -41.22 9.64 -34.98
CA ASN A 256 -40.61 9.06 -36.19
C ASN A 256 -39.17 8.52 -36.01
N ILE A 257 -38.77 8.23 -34.77
CA ILE A 257 -37.50 7.60 -34.45
C ILE A 257 -37.79 6.25 -33.79
N TYR A 258 -37.17 5.19 -34.31
CA TYR A 258 -37.23 3.86 -33.71
C TYR A 258 -36.05 3.67 -32.76
N THR A 259 -36.33 3.31 -31.51
CA THR A 259 -35.31 2.90 -30.55
C THR A 259 -35.45 1.42 -30.28
N ILE A 260 -34.42 0.65 -30.60
CA ILE A 260 -34.35 -0.80 -30.44
C ILE A 260 -33.39 -1.09 -29.29
N THR A 261 -33.83 -1.86 -28.29
CA THR A 261 -33.00 -2.21 -27.13
C THR A 261 -32.88 -3.72 -26.98
N GLN A 262 -31.66 -4.22 -26.74
CA GLN A 262 -31.39 -5.63 -26.49
C GLN A 262 -30.36 -5.78 -25.36
N ALA A 263 -30.71 -6.54 -24.32
CA ALA A 263 -29.81 -6.90 -23.22
C ALA A 263 -29.16 -8.26 -23.51
N ILE A 264 -27.83 -8.36 -23.41
CA ILE A 264 -27.08 -9.60 -23.64
C ILE A 264 -25.96 -9.71 -22.60
N THR A 265 -25.76 -10.89 -22.05
CA THR A 265 -24.64 -11.21 -21.17
C THR A 265 -23.42 -11.65 -22.00
N LEU A 266 -22.31 -10.91 -21.91
CA LEU A 266 -21.09 -11.14 -22.69
C LEU A 266 -19.88 -11.38 -21.76
N PRO A 267 -19.01 -12.35 -22.04
CA PRO A 267 -17.76 -12.55 -21.29
C PRO A 267 -16.76 -11.42 -21.53
N GLU A 268 -15.80 -11.22 -20.63
CA GLU A 268 -14.71 -10.27 -20.84
C GLU A 268 -13.94 -10.53 -22.15
N GLY A 269 -13.46 -9.45 -22.77
CA GLY A 269 -12.61 -9.49 -23.96
C GLY A 269 -12.97 -8.46 -25.03
N GLU A 270 -12.24 -8.54 -26.14
CA GLU A 270 -12.39 -7.62 -27.25
C GLU A 270 -13.52 -8.03 -28.19
N TYR A 271 -14.35 -7.06 -28.54
CA TYR A 271 -15.47 -7.20 -29.45
C TYR A 271 -15.34 -6.25 -30.64
N PHE A 272 -15.77 -6.75 -31.80
CA PHE A 272 -15.75 -6.01 -33.06
C PHE A 272 -17.17 -5.77 -33.56
N ILE A 273 -17.47 -4.54 -33.96
CA ILE A 273 -18.79 -4.13 -34.45
C ILE A 273 -18.68 -3.72 -35.91
N GLU A 274 -19.64 -4.16 -36.72
CA GLU A 274 -19.85 -3.74 -38.10
C GLU A 274 -21.27 -3.18 -38.25
N LEU A 275 -21.38 -1.92 -38.65
CA LEU A 275 -22.63 -1.19 -38.90
C LEU A 275 -22.71 -0.86 -40.39
N HIS A 276 -23.87 -1.12 -41.00
CA HIS A 276 -24.16 -0.76 -42.39
C HIS A 276 -25.47 0.02 -42.48
N ASP A 277 -25.39 1.19 -43.08
CA ASP A 277 -26.51 2.04 -43.48
C ASP A 277 -26.79 1.82 -44.98
N GLY A 278 -28.02 1.44 -45.32
CA GLY A 278 -28.44 1.22 -46.71
C GLY A 278 -28.44 2.48 -47.58
N TYR A 279 -28.61 3.67 -47.00
CA TYR A 279 -28.77 4.93 -47.74
C TYR A 279 -27.60 5.89 -47.59
N GLY A 280 -26.81 5.71 -46.54
CA GLY A 280 -25.54 6.39 -46.32
C GLY A 280 -25.65 7.81 -45.78
N ASN A 281 -26.81 8.19 -45.25
CA ASN A 281 -27.12 9.48 -44.64
C ASN A 281 -26.93 9.50 -43.12
N GLY A 282 -26.48 8.40 -42.52
CA GLY A 282 -26.41 8.27 -41.06
C GLY A 282 -27.61 7.50 -40.52
N TRP A 283 -27.58 7.14 -39.24
CA TRP A 283 -28.63 6.34 -38.61
C TRP A 283 -29.68 7.19 -37.88
N SER A 284 -29.47 8.51 -37.76
CA SER A 284 -30.45 9.44 -37.17
C SER A 284 -30.57 10.78 -37.91
N ASP A 285 -31.77 11.03 -38.45
CA ASP A 285 -32.19 12.30 -39.10
C ASP A 285 -32.57 13.43 -38.12
N GLY A 286 -32.31 13.26 -36.82
CA GLY A 286 -32.71 14.22 -35.78
C GLY A 286 -32.01 15.58 -35.91
N PRO A 287 -32.50 16.65 -35.22
CA PRO A 287 -31.93 18.00 -35.29
C PRO A 287 -30.45 18.09 -34.86
N GLU A 288 -29.90 17.04 -34.26
CA GLU A 288 -28.51 16.94 -33.80
C GLU A 288 -27.63 16.00 -34.64
N GLY A 289 -28.17 15.35 -35.68
CA GLY A 289 -27.41 14.61 -36.71
C GLY A 289 -26.46 13.52 -36.20
N GLY A 290 -26.94 12.28 -36.06
CA GLY A 290 -26.08 11.11 -35.88
C GLY A 290 -25.50 10.88 -34.48
N LEU A 291 -25.77 11.74 -33.50
CA LEU A 291 -25.32 11.56 -32.10
C LEU A 291 -26.08 10.44 -31.40
N ASN A 292 -25.37 9.54 -30.72
CA ASN A 292 -25.89 8.38 -29.98
C ASN A 292 -26.69 7.38 -30.83
N ALA A 293 -26.33 7.23 -32.11
CA ALA A 293 -26.97 6.29 -33.03
C ALA A 293 -26.87 4.83 -32.57
N PHE A 294 -25.76 4.49 -31.91
CA PHE A 294 -25.56 3.22 -31.24
C PHE A 294 -24.88 3.45 -29.90
N THR A 295 -25.56 3.06 -28.82
CA THR A 295 -25.03 3.15 -27.46
C THR A 295 -24.99 1.78 -26.80
N ILE A 296 -23.92 1.55 -26.06
CA ILE A 296 -23.71 0.43 -25.17
C ILE A 296 -23.78 0.99 -23.75
N SER A 297 -24.67 0.47 -22.91
CA SER A 297 -24.77 0.81 -21.50
C SER A 297 -24.64 -0.45 -20.62
N GLY A 298 -23.88 -0.34 -19.53
CA GLY A 298 -23.50 -1.46 -18.66
C GLY A 298 -22.26 -1.11 -17.83
N ASN A 299 -21.32 -2.04 -17.66
CA ASN A 299 -20.02 -1.78 -17.01
C ASN A 299 -19.10 -0.83 -17.81
N ILE A 300 -19.40 -0.61 -19.09
CA ILE A 300 -18.73 0.35 -19.96
C ILE A 300 -19.80 1.16 -20.70
N ASN A 301 -19.61 2.47 -20.80
CA ASN A 301 -20.42 3.33 -21.65
C ASN A 301 -19.66 3.58 -22.96
N TYR A 302 -20.23 3.16 -24.09
CA TYR A 302 -19.61 3.33 -25.39
C TYR A 302 -20.64 3.81 -26.41
N SER A 303 -20.33 4.87 -27.14
CA SER A 303 -21.20 5.45 -28.17
C SER A 303 -20.46 5.51 -29.50
N ILE A 304 -21.14 5.09 -30.57
CA ILE A 304 -20.68 5.31 -31.94
C ILE A 304 -21.61 6.31 -32.62
N ASP A 305 -21.06 7.48 -32.90
CA ASP A 305 -21.74 8.52 -33.69
C ASP A 305 -21.51 8.30 -35.19
N PHE A 306 -22.58 8.40 -35.97
CA PHE A 306 -22.52 8.14 -37.40
C PHE A 306 -23.28 9.19 -38.22
N LEU A 307 -22.52 10.19 -38.68
CA LEU A 307 -23.02 11.38 -39.38
C LEU A 307 -23.29 11.15 -40.89
N ASN A 308 -22.50 10.34 -41.60
CA ASN A 308 -22.65 10.04 -43.05
C ASN A 308 -21.80 8.82 -43.46
N GLY A 309 -22.29 8.00 -44.41
CA GLY A 309 -21.54 6.90 -45.05
C GLY A 309 -22.29 5.56 -45.07
N PHE A 310 -21.86 4.58 -45.87
CA PHE A 310 -22.57 3.29 -45.97
C PHE A 310 -22.14 2.26 -44.92
N THR A 311 -20.89 2.27 -44.46
CA THR A 311 -20.39 1.25 -43.52
C THR A 311 -19.43 1.90 -42.54
N THR A 312 -19.54 1.54 -41.27
CA THR A 312 -18.58 1.87 -40.22
C THR A 312 -18.28 0.65 -39.37
N THR A 313 -17.11 0.64 -38.75
CA THR A 313 -16.65 -0.44 -37.89
C THR A 313 -16.10 0.13 -36.60
N GLY A 314 -16.39 -0.51 -35.48
CA GLY A 314 -15.89 -0.13 -34.16
C GLY A 314 -15.30 -1.32 -33.42
N TYR A 315 -14.51 -1.02 -32.39
CA TYR A 315 -14.02 -2.02 -31.45
C TYR A 315 -14.34 -1.51 -30.05
N PHE A 316 -14.72 -2.42 -29.16
CA PHE A 316 -14.81 -2.12 -27.73
C PHE A 316 -14.22 -3.29 -26.95
N ASN A 317 -13.63 -2.99 -25.80
CA ASN A 317 -13.07 -3.98 -24.90
C ASN A 317 -13.93 -4.04 -23.64
N LEU A 318 -14.39 -5.23 -23.28
CA LEU A 318 -15.13 -5.46 -22.06
C LEU A 318 -14.17 -5.99 -20.99
N SER A 319 -13.83 -5.14 -20.01
CA SER A 319 -13.05 -5.53 -18.83
C SER A 319 -13.98 -5.66 -17.63
N CYS A 320 -13.71 -6.62 -16.76
CA CYS A 320 -14.36 -6.75 -15.47
C CYS A 320 -13.52 -6.18 -14.32
N GLU A 321 -12.46 -5.42 -14.62
CA GLU A 321 -11.90 -4.55 -13.61
C GLU A 321 -12.99 -3.58 -13.13
N PRO A 322 -13.04 -3.28 -11.83
CA PRO A 322 -14.13 -2.52 -11.27
C PRO A 322 -14.15 -1.14 -11.93
N GLY A 323 -15.30 -0.79 -12.50
CA GLY A 323 -15.42 0.30 -13.46
C GLY A 323 -15.12 1.66 -12.86
N GLU A 324 -14.76 2.62 -13.71
CA GLU A 324 -14.77 4.04 -13.35
C GLU A 324 -16.19 4.46 -12.93
N GLY A 325 -16.32 5.11 -11.77
CA GLY A 325 -17.58 5.52 -11.20
C GLY A 325 -17.42 5.97 -9.75
N CYS A 326 -18.44 6.60 -9.17
CA CYS A 326 -18.32 7.14 -7.81
C CYS A 326 -18.01 6.06 -6.75
N THR A 327 -16.85 6.16 -6.10
CA THR A 327 -16.37 5.22 -5.07
C THR A 327 -16.74 5.64 -3.64
N ASP A 328 -17.30 6.83 -3.45
CA ASP A 328 -17.71 7.34 -2.16
C ASP A 328 -19.04 6.69 -1.71
N ILE A 329 -18.99 5.89 -0.64
CA ILE A 329 -20.16 5.18 -0.09
C ILE A 329 -21.28 6.12 0.40
N THR A 330 -20.98 7.41 0.60
CA THR A 330 -21.95 8.43 1.02
C THR A 330 -22.62 9.15 -0.15
N ALA A 331 -22.13 8.97 -1.38
CA ALA A 331 -22.71 9.55 -2.58
C ALA A 331 -23.99 8.81 -3.03
N CYS A 332 -24.93 9.56 -3.61
CA CYS A 332 -26.22 9.03 -4.06
C CYS A 332 -26.13 8.20 -5.35
N ASN A 333 -25.05 8.35 -6.12
CA ASN A 333 -24.71 7.52 -7.28
C ASN A 333 -23.52 6.60 -7.00
N TYR A 334 -23.26 6.28 -5.72
CA TYR A 334 -22.24 5.30 -5.32
C TYR A 334 -22.37 4.00 -6.13
N ASN A 335 -21.27 3.57 -6.73
CA ASN A 335 -21.17 2.33 -7.46
C ASN A 335 -20.29 1.35 -6.68
N SER A 336 -20.91 0.33 -6.08
CA SER A 336 -20.18 -0.71 -5.33
C SER A 336 -19.25 -1.57 -6.19
N ASN A 337 -19.31 -1.42 -7.51
CA ASN A 337 -18.44 -2.10 -8.46
C ASN A 337 -17.36 -1.17 -9.02
N SER A 338 -17.17 0.03 -8.44
CA SER A 338 -16.13 0.98 -8.85
C SER A 338 -14.97 0.99 -7.86
N ILE A 339 -13.74 0.97 -8.38
CA ILE A 339 -12.50 1.13 -7.57
C ILE A 339 -11.69 2.38 -7.94
N ILE A 340 -12.09 3.09 -9.00
CA ILE A 340 -11.48 4.35 -9.45
C ILE A 340 -12.61 5.37 -9.55
N ASP A 341 -12.49 6.47 -8.80
CA ASP A 341 -13.44 7.58 -8.87
C ASP A 341 -13.24 8.36 -10.17
N ASP A 342 -14.30 8.48 -10.96
CA ASP A 342 -14.33 9.25 -12.21
C ASP A 342 -14.75 10.71 -12.00
N GLY A 343 -14.89 11.13 -10.74
CA GLY A 343 -15.35 12.46 -10.35
C GLY A 343 -16.84 12.67 -10.60
N SER A 344 -17.60 11.59 -10.85
CA SER A 344 -19.05 11.67 -11.06
C SER A 344 -19.86 11.69 -9.77
N CYS A 345 -19.24 11.65 -8.58
CA CYS A 345 -19.94 11.61 -7.29
C CYS A 345 -20.93 12.76 -7.11
N LEU A 346 -22.20 12.40 -6.88
CA LEU A 346 -23.29 13.30 -6.55
C LEU A 346 -23.70 13.06 -5.10
N TYR A 347 -24.11 14.12 -4.41
CA TYR A 347 -24.53 14.05 -3.01
C TYR A 347 -26.02 14.36 -2.87
N PHE A 348 -26.64 13.76 -1.85
CA PHE A 348 -27.98 14.14 -1.45
C PHE A 348 -27.97 15.56 -0.87
N ASP A 349 -28.88 16.40 -1.33
CA ASP A 349 -29.16 17.67 -0.68
C ASP A 349 -30.01 17.48 0.60
N ASP A 350 -30.29 18.57 1.31
CA ASP A 350 -31.15 18.60 2.50
C ASP A 350 -32.57 18.03 2.25
N CYS A 351 -32.92 17.77 0.99
CA CYS A 351 -34.18 17.21 0.53
C CYS A 351 -34.13 15.76 0.08
N GLY A 352 -32.97 15.12 0.21
CA GLY A 352 -32.77 13.73 -0.20
C GLY A 352 -32.81 13.56 -1.71
N ILE A 353 -32.59 14.63 -2.49
CA ILE A 353 -32.49 14.58 -3.95
C ILE A 353 -31.01 14.61 -4.34
N CYS A 354 -30.62 13.69 -5.21
CA CYS A 354 -29.27 13.56 -5.72
C CYS A 354 -28.92 14.76 -6.63
N ASP A 355 -27.85 15.51 -6.31
CA ASP A 355 -27.45 16.77 -6.97
C ASP A 355 -28.55 17.84 -6.99
N GLY A 356 -29.37 17.85 -5.93
CA GLY A 356 -30.43 18.83 -5.76
C GLY A 356 -29.91 20.21 -5.37
N SER A 357 -30.69 21.25 -5.67
CA SER A 357 -30.37 22.65 -5.33
C SER A 357 -30.60 23.00 -3.86
N GLY A 358 -30.92 22.03 -2.99
CA GLY A 358 -31.28 22.23 -1.59
C GLY A 358 -32.64 22.90 -1.39
N ILE A 359 -32.89 23.35 -0.16
CA ILE A 359 -34.11 24.10 0.19
C ILE A 359 -34.01 25.52 -0.40
N PRO A 360 -34.97 25.96 -1.24
CA PRO A 360 -34.97 27.31 -1.80
C PRO A 360 -34.96 28.40 -0.71
N GLU A 361 -34.30 29.53 -0.99
CA GLU A 361 -34.17 30.65 -0.04
C GLU A 361 -35.55 31.19 0.39
N GLY A 362 -35.93 30.96 1.64
CA GLY A 362 -37.20 31.39 2.25
C GLY A 362 -38.14 30.24 2.64
N ASP A 363 -37.84 29.02 2.20
CA ASP A 363 -38.61 27.82 2.52
C ASP A 363 -38.00 27.12 3.75
N CYS A 364 -38.82 26.38 4.50
CA CYS A 364 -38.41 25.64 5.70
C CYS A 364 -38.46 24.12 5.52
N ASP A 365 -38.96 23.63 4.39
CA ASP A 365 -38.86 22.22 4.00
C ASP A 365 -38.80 22.06 2.47
N CYS A 366 -38.59 20.81 2.08
CA CYS A 366 -38.40 20.37 0.71
C CYS A 366 -39.67 20.31 -0.14
N LEU A 367 -40.83 20.59 0.48
CA LEU A 367 -42.10 20.75 -0.22
C LEU A 367 -42.37 22.24 -0.54
N GLY A 368 -41.45 23.13 -0.17
CA GLY A 368 -41.59 24.57 -0.34
C GLY A 368 -42.55 25.18 0.68
N ASN A 369 -42.72 24.55 1.85
CA ASN A 369 -43.47 25.16 2.94
C ASN A 369 -42.66 26.30 3.55
N VAL A 370 -43.35 27.29 4.08
CA VAL A 370 -42.76 28.41 4.82
C VAL A 370 -43.20 28.35 6.28
N LEU A 371 -42.39 28.91 7.17
CA LEU A 371 -42.73 29.03 8.60
C LEU A 371 -44.03 29.82 8.77
N ASP A 372 -44.99 29.28 9.52
CA ASP A 372 -46.22 29.98 9.86
C ASP A 372 -45.99 31.07 10.93
N ALA A 373 -47.04 31.78 11.34
CA ALA A 373 -46.93 32.82 12.36
C ALA A 373 -46.77 32.28 13.79
N VAL A 374 -46.43 31.01 14.02
CA VAL A 374 -45.78 30.53 15.26
C VAL A 374 -44.40 29.93 14.98
N GLY A 375 -43.93 29.99 13.74
CA GLY A 375 -42.67 29.38 13.34
C GLY A 375 -42.78 27.88 13.04
N GLU A 376 -43.96 27.35 12.76
CA GLU A 376 -44.13 25.95 12.37
C GLU A 376 -44.08 25.81 10.84
N CYS A 377 -43.18 24.95 10.36
CA CYS A 377 -43.03 24.73 8.93
C CYS A 377 -44.25 24.02 8.34
N GLY A 378 -45.00 24.70 7.46
CA GLY A 378 -46.27 24.17 6.95
C GLY A 378 -47.37 24.07 8.02
N GLY A 379 -47.20 24.75 9.16
CA GLY A 379 -48.12 24.75 10.29
C GLY A 379 -49.41 25.53 10.06
N ASN A 380 -50.39 25.28 10.93
CA ASN A 380 -51.76 25.78 10.81
C ASN A 380 -52.10 26.86 11.86
N CYS A 381 -51.11 27.59 12.40
CA CYS A 381 -51.28 28.75 13.29
C CYS A 381 -52.67 29.42 13.13
N ILE A 382 -53.54 29.40 14.16
CA ILE A 382 -54.93 29.81 13.99
C ILE A 382 -55.13 31.35 14.01
N THR A 383 -54.49 32.12 14.89
CA THR A 383 -54.41 33.61 14.78
C THR A 383 -53.23 34.25 15.53
N ASP A 384 -52.33 35.02 14.90
CA ASP A 384 -51.42 35.99 15.57
C ASP A 384 -52.06 37.39 15.60
N THR A 385 -52.63 37.80 16.73
CA THR A 385 -53.44 39.04 16.81
C THR A 385 -52.61 40.28 17.04
N ASN A 386 -51.39 40.16 17.56
CA ASN A 386 -50.57 41.31 17.93
C ASN A 386 -49.47 41.62 16.89
N GLY A 387 -49.27 40.70 15.92
CA GLY A 387 -48.44 40.90 14.75
C GLY A 387 -46.96 40.92 15.06
N ASP A 388 -46.53 40.17 16.07
CA ASP A 388 -45.12 39.95 16.40
C ASP A 388 -44.55 38.66 15.78
N GLY A 389 -45.37 37.85 15.12
CA GLY A 389 -45.01 36.56 14.55
C GLY A 389 -45.38 35.37 15.43
N ILE A 390 -46.46 35.46 16.24
CA ILE A 390 -46.93 34.43 17.21
C ILE A 390 -48.47 34.23 17.20
N CYS A 391 -48.99 33.00 17.00
CA CYS A 391 -50.43 32.69 17.19
C CYS A 391 -50.95 32.69 18.64
N ASP A 392 -52.02 33.45 18.86
CA ASP A 392 -52.99 33.46 19.93
C ASP A 392 -54.09 32.38 19.78
N ASP A 393 -54.04 31.34 20.61
CA ASP A 393 -55.12 30.34 20.68
C ASP A 393 -55.35 29.82 22.13
N CYS A 394 -56.12 30.55 22.96
CA CYS A 394 -57.08 29.92 23.91
C CYS A 394 -58.15 30.90 24.44
N PRO A 395 -59.47 30.63 24.28
CA PRO A 395 -60.55 31.50 24.72
C PRO A 395 -61.13 31.18 26.12
N GLY A 396 -60.40 30.48 26.99
CA GLY A 396 -60.87 30.01 28.31
C GLY A 396 -59.93 30.36 29.48
N SER A 397 -60.41 30.24 30.72
CA SER A 397 -59.60 30.43 31.92
C SER A 397 -58.81 29.17 32.28
N ILE A 398 -57.52 29.37 32.54
CA ILE A 398 -56.59 28.36 33.06
C ILE A 398 -57.01 27.92 34.47
N ASP A 399 -56.96 26.62 34.74
CA ASP A 399 -57.15 26.06 36.08
C ASP A 399 -55.87 26.10 36.92
N GLU A 400 -55.92 25.64 38.17
CA GLU A 400 -54.76 25.67 39.10
C GLU A 400 -53.58 24.77 38.68
N CYS A 401 -53.69 24.02 37.57
CA CYS A 401 -52.65 23.19 36.98
C CYS A 401 -52.13 23.72 35.61
N GLY A 402 -52.56 24.90 35.16
CA GLY A 402 -52.04 25.51 33.92
C GLY A 402 -52.77 25.12 32.63
N ILE A 403 -53.78 24.24 32.69
CA ILE A 403 -54.46 23.70 31.49
C ILE A 403 -55.76 24.46 31.20
N CYS A 404 -55.99 24.79 29.93
CA CYS A 404 -57.20 25.48 29.47
C CYS A 404 -58.43 24.52 29.56
N ASN A 405 -59.39 24.81 30.44
CA ASN A 405 -60.59 23.99 30.75
C ASN A 405 -60.34 22.60 31.42
N GLY A 406 -59.33 22.46 32.27
CA GLY A 406 -59.03 21.21 32.98
C GLY A 406 -59.95 20.84 34.17
N PRO A 407 -59.92 19.57 34.64
CA PRO A 407 -60.86 18.99 35.60
C PRO A 407 -60.57 19.26 37.10
N GLY A 408 -59.55 20.06 37.46
CA GLY A 408 -59.18 20.36 38.85
C GLY A 408 -58.40 19.24 39.57
N ALA A 409 -57.95 19.54 40.80
CA ALA A 409 -56.89 18.80 41.51
C ALA A 409 -57.34 17.53 42.29
N ILE A 410 -56.75 16.35 41.99
CA ILE A 410 -56.80 15.15 42.86
C ILE A 410 -55.51 14.30 42.82
N TYR A 411 -54.78 14.39 43.94
CA TYR A 411 -53.81 13.54 44.65
C TYR A 411 -53.24 12.19 44.12
N GLY A 412 -51.91 12.08 44.27
CA GLY A 412 -51.20 10.84 44.62
C GLY A 412 -49.70 11.04 44.95
N CYS A 413 -49.00 11.86 44.17
CA CYS A 413 -47.66 12.42 44.46
C CYS A 413 -47.60 13.95 44.27
N GLY A 414 -48.72 14.57 43.93
CA GLY A 414 -48.71 15.82 43.15
C GLY A 414 -49.05 15.56 41.68
N CYS A 415 -50.06 14.73 41.43
CA CYS A 415 -50.87 14.65 40.20
C CYS A 415 -50.23 14.34 38.82
N GLU A 416 -49.21 13.50 38.71
CA GLU A 416 -48.95 12.72 37.46
C GLU A 416 -48.17 11.44 37.78
N GLU A 417 -47.94 10.55 36.80
CA GLU A 417 -46.86 9.55 36.94
C GLU A 417 -45.52 10.30 37.12
N ILE A 418 -44.40 9.63 37.44
CA ILE A 418 -43.09 10.30 37.29
C ILE A 418 -43.11 10.87 35.86
N PRO A 419 -43.00 12.21 35.66
CA PRO A 419 -43.10 12.79 34.33
C PRO A 419 -42.17 12.03 33.39
N ASP A 420 -42.63 11.73 32.16
CA ASP A 420 -41.76 11.05 31.17
C ASP A 420 -40.46 11.85 31.04
N GLY A 421 -39.34 11.30 31.52
CA GLY A 421 -38.03 11.97 31.59
C GLY A 421 -37.43 12.13 33.00
N ASP A 422 -38.23 11.99 34.07
CA ASP A 422 -37.73 12.08 35.45
C ASP A 422 -37.34 10.68 35.98
N CYS A 423 -36.24 10.60 36.74
CA CYS A 423 -35.68 9.36 37.29
C CYS A 423 -35.99 9.14 38.78
N ASP A 424 -36.45 10.19 39.49
CA ASP A 424 -36.91 10.09 40.88
C ASP A 424 -38.10 11.02 41.23
N CYS A 425 -38.57 10.91 42.47
CA CYS A 425 -39.70 11.69 42.99
C CYS A 425 -39.36 13.14 43.37
N GLU A 426 -38.08 13.53 43.30
CA GLU A 426 -37.63 14.90 43.54
C GLU A 426 -37.53 15.71 42.23
N GLY A 427 -37.82 15.07 41.10
CA GLY A 427 -37.79 15.67 39.76
C GLY A 427 -36.37 15.70 39.17
N ASN A 428 -35.47 14.84 39.68
CA ASN A 428 -34.17 14.66 39.06
C ASN A 428 -34.35 13.88 37.75
N GLN A 429 -33.56 14.23 36.74
CA GLN A 429 -33.52 13.53 35.46
C GLN A 429 -32.24 12.69 35.40
N GLU A 430 -32.25 11.64 34.59
CA GLU A 430 -31.00 10.99 34.20
C GLU A 430 -30.16 12.00 33.44
N ASP A 431 -28.89 12.13 33.82
CA ASP A 431 -27.92 12.90 33.05
C ASP A 431 -27.49 12.09 31.82
N ALA A 432 -26.59 12.64 30.99
CA ALA A 432 -26.17 11.97 29.75
C ALA A 432 -25.47 10.60 29.97
N LEU A 433 -25.04 10.29 31.21
CA LEU A 433 -24.43 9.01 31.60
C LEU A 433 -25.42 8.02 32.22
N GLY A 434 -26.70 8.40 32.35
CA GLY A 434 -27.73 7.57 32.98
C GLY A 434 -27.70 7.59 34.51
N GLU A 435 -27.00 8.55 35.12
CA GLU A 435 -26.97 8.74 36.57
C GLU A 435 -28.09 9.70 37.01
N CYS A 436 -28.95 9.24 37.91
CA CYS A 436 -30.11 10.01 38.35
C CYS A 436 -29.69 11.21 39.22
N GLY A 437 -29.87 12.43 38.68
CA GLY A 437 -29.47 13.68 39.34
C GLY A 437 -27.97 14.01 39.22
N GLY A 438 -27.28 13.44 38.24
CA GLY A 438 -25.92 13.85 37.87
C GLY A 438 -25.88 15.19 37.13
N ASP A 439 -24.68 15.74 36.95
CA ASP A 439 -24.41 17.06 36.35
C ASP A 439 -23.96 16.99 34.88
N CYS A 440 -24.00 15.80 34.27
CA CYS A 440 -23.60 15.59 32.88
C CYS A 440 -24.63 16.10 31.87
N GLU A 441 -24.40 17.28 31.28
CA GLU A 441 -25.35 17.88 30.32
C GLU A 441 -25.36 17.17 28.95
N SER A 442 -24.27 16.50 28.55
CA SER A 442 -24.12 15.86 27.24
C SER A 442 -22.97 14.83 27.23
N ASP A 443 -23.19 13.70 26.55
CA ASP A 443 -22.21 12.65 26.21
C ASP A 443 -22.51 12.26 24.75
N ILE A 444 -22.06 13.10 23.81
CA ILE A 444 -22.41 12.97 22.38
C ILE A 444 -21.86 11.67 21.77
N ASN A 445 -20.74 11.19 22.29
CA ASN A 445 -20.01 10.05 21.74
C ASN A 445 -20.24 8.74 22.52
N ASN A 446 -21.06 8.77 23.59
CA ASN A 446 -21.45 7.65 24.44
C ASN A 446 -20.24 6.91 25.05
N ASN A 447 -19.13 7.60 25.31
CA ASN A 447 -17.90 7.00 25.84
C ASN A 447 -17.89 6.85 27.37
N GLY A 448 -18.91 7.38 28.07
CA GLY A 448 -19.01 7.33 29.51
C GLY A 448 -18.34 8.49 30.26
N VAL A 449 -18.00 9.58 29.57
CA VAL A 449 -17.45 10.84 30.10
C VAL A 449 -18.29 12.01 29.58
N CYS A 450 -18.51 13.04 30.40
CA CYS A 450 -19.28 14.22 29.99
C CYS A 450 -18.47 15.12 29.05
N ASP A 451 -19.12 15.65 28.00
CA ASP A 451 -18.49 16.49 26.98
C ASP A 451 -17.77 17.74 27.57
N ASP A 452 -18.24 18.26 28.71
CA ASP A 452 -17.62 19.41 29.40
C ASP A 452 -16.43 19.04 30.29
N GLU A 453 -16.27 17.74 30.59
CA GLU A 453 -15.11 17.16 31.27
C GLU A 453 -14.13 16.48 30.30
N GLU A 454 -14.43 16.47 28.99
CA GLU A 454 -13.55 15.92 27.97
C GLU A 454 -12.29 16.77 27.76
N VAL A 455 -11.15 16.10 27.74
CA VAL A 455 -9.88 16.69 27.34
C VAL A 455 -9.70 16.40 25.86
N LEU A 456 -9.88 17.43 25.03
CA LEU A 456 -9.68 17.40 23.58
C LEU A 456 -8.18 17.39 23.23
N GLY A 457 -7.81 16.56 22.27
CA GLY A 457 -6.45 16.47 21.74
C GLY A 457 -6.25 15.15 20.98
N CYS A 458 -5.01 14.67 20.86
CA CYS A 458 -4.75 13.39 20.23
C CYS A 458 -4.64 12.24 21.24
N ASN A 459 -5.52 11.24 21.12
CA ASN A 459 -5.51 10.01 21.93
C ASN A 459 -4.96 8.79 21.17
N ASP A 460 -4.44 8.97 19.94
CA ASP A 460 -3.83 7.91 19.14
C ASP A 460 -2.37 7.73 19.54
N THR A 461 -2.02 6.54 20.01
CA THR A 461 -0.65 6.18 20.42
C THR A 461 0.38 6.22 19.29
N LEU A 462 -0.07 6.23 18.03
CA LEU A 462 0.79 6.33 16.85
C LEU A 462 1.07 7.77 16.42
N ALA A 463 0.35 8.75 16.96
CA ALA A 463 0.57 10.16 16.64
C ALA A 463 1.72 10.76 17.46
N CYS A 464 2.47 11.65 16.83
CA CYS A 464 3.58 12.37 17.43
C CYS A 464 3.16 13.31 18.58
N ASN A 465 1.94 13.84 18.53
CA ASN A 465 1.36 14.67 19.57
C ASN A 465 0.40 13.90 20.50
N PHE A 466 0.54 12.58 20.59
CA PHE A 466 -0.20 11.76 21.54
C PHE A 466 -0.09 12.30 22.97
N ASP A 467 -1.23 12.50 23.63
CA ASP A 467 -1.30 12.82 25.04
C ASP A 467 -2.22 11.82 25.77
N SER A 468 -1.62 11.09 26.70
CA SER A 468 -2.31 10.12 27.56
C SER A 468 -3.41 10.70 28.46
N LEU A 469 -3.50 12.03 28.57
CA LEU A 469 -4.53 12.73 29.34
C LEU A 469 -5.75 13.13 28.50
N VAL A 470 -5.69 12.97 27.18
CA VAL A 470 -6.79 13.24 26.25
C VAL A 470 -7.81 12.12 26.35
N THR A 471 -9.07 12.50 26.54
CA THR A 471 -10.20 11.56 26.56
C THR A 471 -10.87 11.45 25.19
N THR A 472 -10.75 12.49 24.36
CA THR A 472 -11.48 12.59 23.08
C THR A 472 -10.60 13.12 21.97
N ASN A 473 -10.57 12.37 20.85
CA ASN A 473 -9.82 12.77 19.66
C ASN A 473 -10.53 13.91 18.94
N ASP A 474 -9.89 15.07 18.87
CA ASP A 474 -10.43 16.26 18.17
C ASP A 474 -9.91 16.38 16.72
N GLY A 475 -9.24 15.34 16.20
CA GLY A 475 -8.60 15.35 14.90
C GLY A 475 -7.28 16.12 14.86
N SER A 476 -6.76 16.56 16.01
CA SER A 476 -5.45 17.22 16.07
C SER A 476 -4.27 16.26 15.96
N CYS A 477 -4.49 14.94 15.81
CA CYS A 477 -3.41 13.96 15.70
C CYS A 477 -2.47 14.27 14.52
N GLU A 478 -1.20 14.48 14.85
CA GLU A 478 -0.14 14.75 13.89
C GLU A 478 0.80 13.57 13.86
N TYR A 479 0.96 12.95 12.68
CA TYR A 479 1.73 11.71 12.51
C TYR A 479 3.13 11.95 11.92
N CYS A 480 3.40 13.16 11.41
CA CYS A 480 4.63 13.43 10.66
C CYS A 480 5.64 14.36 11.39
N SER A 481 5.25 15.03 12.48
CA SER A 481 6.12 16.00 13.17
C SER A 481 7.24 15.41 14.03
N CYS A 482 7.27 14.09 14.23
CA CYS A 482 8.30 13.38 14.98
C CYS A 482 9.36 12.71 14.09
N ILE A 483 9.23 12.79 12.76
CA ILE A 483 10.26 12.37 11.82
C ILE A 483 11.31 13.48 11.78
N THR A 484 12.51 13.21 12.31
CA THR A 484 13.60 14.20 12.37
C THR A 484 14.47 14.12 11.11
N GLU A 485 14.72 15.26 10.47
CA GLU A 485 15.54 15.45 9.26
C GLU A 485 17.06 15.20 9.46
N GLU A 486 17.47 14.05 10.01
CA GLU A 486 18.89 13.65 10.12
C GLU A 486 19.11 12.29 9.44
N ASN A 487 18.63 12.16 8.20
CA ASN A 487 18.66 10.89 7.48
C ASN A 487 19.81 10.85 6.48
N TYR A 488 20.94 10.28 6.92
CA TYR A 488 21.97 9.76 6.03
C TYR A 488 21.43 8.53 5.26
N THR A 489 20.77 8.76 4.13
CA THR A 489 20.12 7.71 3.33
C THR A 489 21.07 7.11 2.28
N LEU A 490 20.70 5.97 1.72
CA LEU A 490 21.33 5.28 0.61
C LEU A 490 20.46 5.41 -0.65
N THR A 491 20.92 6.10 -1.69
CA THR A 491 20.24 6.16 -2.99
C THR A 491 20.93 5.23 -3.99
N ILE A 492 20.15 4.41 -4.68
CA ILE A 492 20.59 3.50 -5.74
C ILE A 492 19.98 3.96 -7.05
N GLU A 493 20.83 4.40 -7.99
CA GLU A 493 20.42 4.82 -9.33
C GLU A 493 20.70 3.73 -10.35
N ALA A 494 19.71 3.42 -11.20
CA ALA A 494 19.84 2.47 -12.29
C ALA A 494 20.06 3.18 -13.64
N PHE A 495 21.09 2.78 -14.36
CA PHE A 495 21.43 3.27 -15.69
C PHE A 495 21.49 2.12 -16.69
N PRO A 496 21.06 2.32 -17.95
CA PRO A 496 21.33 1.34 -19.00
C PRO A 496 22.84 1.25 -19.23
N ALA A 497 23.39 0.03 -19.21
CA ALA A 497 24.81 -0.19 -19.43
C ALA A 497 25.24 0.21 -20.85
N VAL A 498 26.45 0.74 -21.00
CA VAL A 498 26.92 1.40 -22.24
C VAL A 498 27.34 0.39 -23.29
N ALA A 499 27.94 -0.72 -22.87
CA ALA A 499 28.53 -1.74 -23.74
C ALA A 499 27.86 -3.11 -23.61
N SER A 500 27.12 -3.36 -22.54
CA SER A 500 26.41 -4.61 -22.24
C SER A 500 24.88 -4.44 -22.25
N VAL A 501 24.14 -5.52 -22.52
CA VAL A 501 22.67 -5.54 -22.40
C VAL A 501 22.30 -5.83 -20.95
N SER A 502 22.62 -4.90 -20.06
CA SER A 502 22.41 -5.03 -18.62
C SER A 502 22.15 -3.66 -17.97
N THR A 503 21.87 -3.66 -16.67
CA THR A 503 21.59 -2.45 -15.88
C THR A 503 22.75 -2.22 -14.91
N THR A 504 23.30 -1.00 -14.92
CA THR A 504 24.33 -0.54 -14.00
C THR A 504 23.68 0.20 -12.83
N TYR A 505 23.84 -0.33 -11.64
CA TYR A 505 23.39 0.26 -10.37
C TYR A 505 24.54 1.01 -9.71
N ARG A 506 24.32 2.29 -9.39
CA ARG A 506 25.27 3.12 -8.63
C ARG A 506 24.71 3.44 -7.26
N PHE A 507 25.50 3.17 -6.24
CA PHE A 507 25.12 3.32 -4.85
C PHE A 507 25.74 4.60 -4.29
N TYR A 508 24.89 5.50 -3.82
CA TYR A 508 25.26 6.79 -3.25
C TYR A 508 24.77 6.88 -1.82
N VAL A 509 25.63 7.34 -0.92
CA VAL A 509 25.22 7.74 0.43
C VAL A 509 24.97 9.23 0.42
N ASN A 510 23.76 9.64 0.78
CA ASN A 510 23.36 11.04 0.90
C ASN A 510 23.83 11.58 2.25
N MET A 511 24.55 12.69 2.21
CA MET A 511 25.10 13.37 3.36
C MET A 511 24.23 14.57 3.72
N VAL A 512 24.17 14.90 5.00
CA VAL A 512 23.38 16.03 5.51
C VAL A 512 24.15 17.34 5.36
N ASN A 513 25.48 17.30 5.53
CA ASN A 513 26.34 18.47 5.44
C ASN A 513 27.53 18.25 4.49
N ASP A 514 27.97 19.32 3.83
CA ASP A 514 29.15 19.33 2.94
C ASP A 514 30.46 18.92 3.62
N ASN A 515 30.52 19.02 4.95
CA ASN A 515 31.69 18.65 5.74
C ASN A 515 31.62 17.22 6.29
N ASP A 516 30.52 16.50 6.06
CA ASP A 516 30.41 15.10 6.49
C ASP A 516 31.38 14.24 5.68
N HIS A 517 32.00 13.28 6.36
CA HIS A 517 33.04 12.46 5.76
C HIS A 517 32.64 10.98 5.78
N MET A 518 32.59 10.39 4.59
CA MET A 518 32.39 8.96 4.40
C MET A 518 33.68 8.20 4.74
N SER A 519 33.61 7.39 5.79
CA SER A 519 34.76 6.66 6.32
C SER A 519 34.91 5.29 5.67
N ALA A 520 33.89 4.44 5.80
CA ALA A 520 34.00 3.02 5.51
C ALA A 520 32.66 2.35 5.21
N VAL A 521 32.70 1.32 4.37
CA VAL A 521 31.63 0.32 4.24
C VAL A 521 32.14 -0.99 4.81
N PHE A 522 31.33 -1.69 5.59
CA PHE A 522 31.78 -2.87 6.33
C PHE A 522 30.69 -3.91 6.57
N GLY A 523 31.11 -5.11 6.97
CA GLY A 523 30.24 -6.16 7.48
C GLY A 523 30.98 -7.13 8.39
N HIS A 524 30.27 -7.73 9.35
CA HIS A 524 30.74 -8.77 10.26
C HIS A 524 29.55 -9.59 10.80
N ASP A 525 29.76 -10.40 11.84
CA ASP A 525 28.77 -11.33 12.42
C ASP A 525 27.53 -10.68 13.04
N GLN A 526 27.63 -9.48 13.60
CA GLN A 526 26.49 -8.76 14.19
C GLN A 526 25.83 -7.78 13.21
N LEU A 527 26.60 -7.26 12.26
CA LEU A 527 26.13 -6.38 11.19
C LEU A 527 26.55 -6.99 9.85
N PRO A 528 25.78 -7.96 9.31
CA PRO A 528 26.17 -8.63 8.08
C PRO A 528 26.10 -7.67 6.89
N MET A 529 27.04 -7.82 5.96
CA MET A 529 27.00 -7.15 4.66
C MET A 529 26.71 -8.18 3.59
N ILE A 530 25.60 -8.00 2.88
CA ILE A 530 25.09 -8.96 1.91
C ILE A 530 24.71 -8.21 0.63
N ILE A 531 25.19 -8.66 -0.52
CA ILE A 531 24.74 -8.18 -1.84
C ILE A 531 24.42 -9.41 -2.67
N ASN A 532 23.18 -9.50 -3.15
CA ASN A 532 22.73 -10.57 -4.03
C ASN A 532 22.44 -10.02 -5.42
N THR A 533 23.00 -10.69 -6.42
CA THR A 533 22.75 -10.47 -7.84
C THR A 533 22.49 -11.84 -8.47
N PRO A 534 21.25 -12.36 -8.44
CA PRO A 534 20.93 -13.73 -8.85
C PRO A 534 21.37 -14.07 -10.28
N GLU A 535 21.31 -13.10 -11.19
CA GLU A 535 21.73 -13.22 -12.60
C GLU A 535 23.25 -13.01 -12.81
N GLY A 536 23.99 -12.72 -11.73
CA GLY A 536 25.43 -12.52 -11.71
C GLY A 536 25.86 -11.07 -11.98
N ALA A 537 26.91 -10.65 -11.28
CA ALA A 537 27.58 -9.38 -11.50
C ALA A 537 28.49 -9.43 -12.73
N PHE A 538 28.44 -8.36 -13.54
CA PHE A 538 29.31 -8.18 -14.69
C PHE A 538 30.66 -7.66 -14.21
N ASN A 539 31.70 -8.47 -14.44
CA ASN A 539 33.09 -8.13 -14.15
C ASN A 539 33.95 -8.45 -15.38
N THR A 540 34.66 -7.46 -15.91
CA THR A 540 35.54 -7.61 -17.06
C THR A 540 36.91 -8.13 -16.63
N PRO A 541 37.50 -9.12 -17.32
CA PRO A 541 38.85 -9.59 -17.04
C PRO A 541 39.95 -8.53 -17.27
N ILE A 542 39.60 -7.38 -17.85
CA ILE A 542 40.52 -6.26 -18.10
C ILE A 542 40.77 -5.45 -16.83
N ASN A 543 39.78 -5.35 -15.93
CA ASN A 543 39.98 -4.73 -14.65
C ASN A 543 40.80 -5.67 -13.76
N SER A 544 41.98 -5.19 -13.35
CA SER A 544 42.89 -5.94 -12.47
C SER A 544 42.75 -5.57 -11.00
N SER A 545 41.71 -4.83 -10.62
CA SER A 545 41.49 -4.30 -9.28
C SER A 545 40.03 -4.46 -8.85
N TRP A 546 39.80 -4.68 -7.57
CA TRP A 546 38.46 -4.80 -6.99
C TRP A 546 37.76 -3.43 -6.80
N ASN A 547 38.51 -2.34 -6.97
CA ASN A 547 38.03 -0.97 -6.79
C ASN A 547 38.28 -0.08 -8.02
N ALA A 548 37.83 1.18 -7.93
CA ALA A 548 37.95 2.19 -9.00
C ALA A 548 39.38 2.42 -9.53
N SER A 549 40.43 1.97 -8.84
CA SER A 549 41.83 2.07 -9.34
C SER A 549 42.09 1.28 -10.63
N GLY A 550 41.22 0.34 -10.99
CA GLY A 550 41.29 -0.38 -12.26
C GLY A 550 40.56 0.29 -13.43
N ILE A 551 39.70 1.28 -13.15
CA ILE A 551 38.82 1.92 -14.13
C ILE A 551 39.52 3.10 -14.79
N ASN A 552 40.48 2.82 -15.68
CA ASN A 552 41.25 3.87 -16.35
C ASN A 552 40.54 4.38 -17.62
N PRO A 553 40.11 5.66 -17.68
CA PRO A 553 39.36 6.19 -18.82
C PRO A 553 40.12 6.14 -20.15
N ASN A 554 41.45 6.14 -20.11
CA ASN A 554 42.28 6.04 -21.32
C ASN A 554 42.09 4.72 -22.09
N PHE A 555 41.57 3.68 -21.41
CA PHE A 555 41.31 2.37 -22.00
C PHE A 555 39.89 2.20 -22.54
N PHE A 556 38.95 3.10 -22.26
CA PHE A 556 37.56 3.00 -22.73
C PHE A 556 37.44 2.97 -24.26
N GLN A 557 38.34 3.66 -24.98
CA GLN A 557 38.38 3.64 -26.45
C GLN A 557 38.74 2.25 -27.04
N PHE A 558 39.40 1.39 -26.26
CA PHE A 558 39.85 0.07 -26.67
C PHE A 558 39.00 -1.05 -26.07
N PHE A 559 38.45 -0.81 -24.87
CA PHE A 559 37.64 -1.74 -24.09
C PHE A 559 36.43 -0.99 -23.52
N PRO A 560 35.34 -0.85 -24.29
CA PRO A 560 34.14 -0.12 -23.83
C PRO A 560 33.45 -0.83 -22.66
N ASP A 561 33.55 -2.15 -22.59
CA ASP A 561 33.05 -2.99 -21.48
C ASP A 561 33.64 -2.61 -20.10
N LEU A 562 34.75 -1.87 -20.05
CA LEU A 562 35.36 -1.42 -18.78
C LEU A 562 34.52 -0.34 -18.07
N ILE A 563 33.64 0.35 -18.79
CA ILE A 563 32.74 1.37 -18.21
C ILE A 563 31.66 0.72 -17.34
N ASP A 564 31.18 -0.44 -17.79
CA ASP A 564 30.09 -1.21 -17.17
C ASP A 564 30.59 -2.14 -16.06
N ASP A 565 31.87 -2.10 -15.72
CA ASP A 565 32.48 -3.01 -14.75
C ASP A 565 31.96 -2.76 -13.32
N SER A 566 31.86 -3.83 -12.53
CA SER A 566 31.44 -3.71 -11.12
C SER A 566 32.66 -3.48 -10.22
N TYR A 567 32.59 -2.48 -9.34
CA TYR A 567 33.70 -2.15 -8.43
C TYR A 567 33.21 -1.46 -7.16
N ALA A 568 33.94 -1.64 -6.05
CA ALA A 568 33.75 -0.88 -4.83
C ALA A 568 34.54 0.43 -4.87
N THR A 569 34.03 1.48 -4.24
CA THR A 569 34.70 2.79 -4.20
C THR A 569 34.30 3.63 -2.99
N ILE A 570 34.94 4.79 -2.79
CA ILE A 570 34.43 5.85 -1.92
C ILE A 570 34.74 7.16 -2.65
N GLY A 571 33.69 7.80 -3.20
CA GLY A 571 33.74 9.06 -3.95
C GLY A 571 34.65 9.06 -5.18
N LEU A 572 34.92 7.91 -5.80
CA LEU A 572 35.77 7.80 -6.99
C LEU A 572 35.11 6.91 -8.06
N ASP A 573 34.99 7.41 -9.29
CA ASP A 573 34.60 6.63 -10.48
C ASP A 573 35.81 6.23 -11.33
N VAL A 574 36.99 6.76 -11.01
CA VAL A 574 38.28 6.54 -11.66
C VAL A 574 39.40 6.45 -10.60
N PRO A 575 40.64 6.02 -10.96
CA PRO A 575 41.74 5.99 -10.01
C PRO A 575 41.99 7.36 -9.38
N ALA A 576 42.32 7.39 -8.08
CA ALA A 576 42.55 8.66 -7.35
C ALA A 576 43.56 9.61 -8.01
N LEU A 577 44.54 9.09 -8.75
CA LEU A 577 45.52 9.91 -9.48
C LEU A 577 44.91 10.61 -10.72
N LEU A 578 43.85 10.05 -11.28
CA LEU A 578 43.18 10.52 -12.49
C LEU A 578 41.89 11.30 -12.20
N SER A 579 41.37 11.26 -10.97
CA SER A 579 40.15 11.98 -10.58
C SER A 579 40.30 13.51 -10.56
N GLY A 580 41.53 14.02 -10.57
CA GLY A 580 41.81 15.46 -10.50
C GLY A 580 41.62 16.07 -9.10
N MET A 581 41.20 15.26 -8.11
CA MET A 581 41.03 15.69 -6.73
C MET A 581 42.35 15.69 -5.96
N VAL A 582 42.71 16.82 -5.37
CA VAL A 582 43.94 16.95 -4.56
C VAL A 582 43.71 16.29 -3.19
N GLY A 583 44.46 15.24 -2.90
CA GLY A 583 44.32 14.49 -1.64
C GLY A 583 43.30 13.35 -1.70
N ALA A 584 42.86 12.93 -2.88
CA ALA A 584 42.09 11.70 -3.03
C ALA A 584 42.95 10.46 -2.82
N GLU A 585 42.36 9.42 -2.22
CA GLU A 585 42.99 8.14 -1.93
C GLU A 585 42.11 7.00 -2.47
N ASN A 586 42.73 5.98 -3.08
CA ASN A 586 41.95 4.78 -3.44
C ASN A 586 41.55 4.05 -2.15
N PRO A 587 40.35 3.47 -2.07
CA PRO A 587 39.92 2.72 -0.90
C PRO A 587 40.87 1.58 -0.55
N SER A 588 41.18 1.48 0.73
CA SER A 588 41.93 0.36 1.30
C SER A 588 40.97 -0.75 1.71
N LEU A 589 41.43 -2.00 1.71
CA LEU A 589 40.62 -3.17 2.05
C LEU A 589 41.25 -3.95 3.20
N VAL A 590 40.41 -4.35 4.13
CA VAL A 590 40.68 -5.38 5.14
C VAL A 590 39.58 -6.43 5.02
N GLU A 591 39.94 -7.68 4.78
CA GLU A 591 38.97 -8.76 4.61
C GLU A 591 39.48 -10.05 5.25
N ASP A 592 38.55 -10.90 5.67
CA ASP A 592 38.87 -12.25 6.08
C ASP A 592 39.03 -13.21 4.88
N VAL A 593 40.01 -14.11 4.99
CA VAL A 593 40.34 -15.05 3.92
C VAL A 593 39.25 -16.09 3.66
N SER A 594 38.30 -16.29 4.59
CA SER A 594 37.19 -17.22 4.40
C SER A 594 36.01 -16.62 3.64
N GLN A 595 35.85 -15.29 3.66
CA GLN A 595 34.78 -14.55 2.97
C GLN A 595 35.34 -13.29 2.26
N PRO A 596 36.21 -13.45 1.25
CA PRO A 596 36.81 -12.31 0.57
C PRO A 596 35.80 -11.61 -0.35
N ILE A 597 35.64 -10.29 -0.18
CA ILE A 597 34.75 -9.47 -1.01
C ILE A 597 35.35 -9.18 -2.38
N THR A 598 36.68 -9.26 -2.51
CA THR A 598 37.34 -9.06 -3.81
C THR A 598 36.85 -10.04 -4.86
N ASN A 599 36.45 -11.25 -4.45
CA ASN A 599 35.97 -12.26 -5.38
C ASN A 599 34.70 -11.82 -6.10
N TYR A 600 33.85 -11.03 -5.46
CA TYR A 600 32.62 -10.52 -6.06
C TYR A 600 32.91 -9.52 -7.20
N PHE A 601 33.89 -8.64 -7.03
CA PHE A 601 34.28 -7.63 -8.04
C PHE A 601 35.30 -8.13 -9.07
N MET A 602 35.95 -9.27 -8.83
CA MET A 602 37.01 -9.78 -9.71
C MET A 602 36.58 -11.03 -10.49
N SER A 603 35.52 -11.72 -10.07
CA SER A 603 35.05 -12.95 -10.71
C SER A 603 33.88 -12.66 -11.65
N THR A 604 33.93 -13.16 -12.88
CA THR A 604 32.81 -13.06 -13.83
C THR A 604 31.58 -13.79 -13.29
N LEU A 605 30.39 -13.15 -13.34
CA LEU A 605 29.10 -13.72 -12.91
C LEU A 605 29.06 -14.11 -11.43
N ALA A 606 29.65 -13.29 -10.55
CA ALA A 606 29.52 -13.48 -9.11
C ALA A 606 28.04 -13.26 -8.71
N THR A 607 27.42 -14.25 -8.05
CA THR A 607 25.98 -14.22 -7.76
C THR A 607 25.66 -13.59 -6.41
N SER A 608 26.60 -13.61 -5.47
CA SER A 608 26.41 -13.00 -4.17
C SER A 608 27.74 -12.68 -3.48
N MET A 609 27.69 -11.67 -2.62
CA MET A 609 28.69 -11.32 -1.62
C MET A 609 28.03 -11.44 -0.26
N ASN A 610 28.64 -12.19 0.67
CA ASN A 610 28.12 -12.34 2.03
C ASN A 610 29.29 -12.29 3.02
N VAL A 611 29.25 -11.32 3.92
CA VAL A 611 30.20 -11.10 4.99
C VAL A 611 29.44 -11.13 6.30
N ASN A 612 29.52 -12.26 7.01
CA ASN A 612 28.79 -12.52 8.25
C ASN A 612 29.64 -13.26 9.31
N ASN A 613 30.96 -13.24 9.14
CA ASN A 613 31.88 -13.85 10.09
C ASN A 613 32.43 -12.81 11.09
N VAL A 614 33.01 -13.30 12.19
CA VAL A 614 33.52 -12.47 13.31
C VAL A 614 34.66 -11.52 12.88
N TYR A 615 35.39 -11.84 11.81
CA TYR A 615 36.52 -11.03 11.34
C TYR A 615 36.08 -9.96 10.33
N GLY A 616 34.99 -10.20 9.63
CA GLY A 616 34.35 -9.29 8.70
C GLY A 616 35.16 -8.95 7.45
N ALA A 617 34.68 -7.93 6.75
CA ALA A 617 35.39 -7.24 5.70
C ALA A 617 34.97 -5.76 5.71
N SER A 618 35.92 -4.87 5.41
CA SER A 618 35.68 -3.44 5.32
C SER A 618 36.60 -2.81 4.29
N TYR A 619 36.03 -1.96 3.44
CA TYR A 619 36.79 -1.02 2.64
C TYR A 619 36.57 0.41 3.12
N PHE A 620 37.66 1.17 3.22
CA PHE A 620 37.66 2.48 3.87
C PHE A 620 38.68 3.44 3.26
N VAL A 621 38.47 4.72 3.53
CA VAL A 621 39.40 5.82 3.24
C VAL A 621 39.80 6.52 4.54
N THR A 622 40.90 7.26 4.53
CA THR A 622 41.29 8.01 5.73
C THR A 622 40.40 9.25 5.90
N ASN A 623 40.16 9.69 7.14
CA ASN A 623 39.37 10.90 7.47
C ASN A 623 39.96 12.23 6.90
N GLY A 624 41.07 12.16 6.15
CA GLY A 624 41.65 13.30 5.42
C GLY A 624 41.58 13.16 3.90
N ALA A 625 40.99 12.08 3.39
CA ALA A 625 40.87 11.82 1.97
C ALA A 625 39.76 12.68 1.36
N ALA A 626 40.10 13.46 0.34
CA ALA A 626 39.18 14.41 -0.28
C ALA A 626 37.96 13.74 -0.94
N ASN A 627 38.11 12.48 -1.36
CA ASN A 627 37.05 11.66 -1.96
C ASN A 627 36.08 11.04 -0.94
N GLY A 628 36.28 11.26 0.38
CA GLY A 628 35.27 10.93 1.37
C GLY A 628 34.26 12.06 1.61
N LEU A 629 34.49 13.26 1.06
CA LEU A 629 33.54 14.37 1.13
C LEU A 629 32.45 14.21 0.06
N PRO A 630 31.22 14.71 0.32
CA PRO A 630 30.13 14.69 -0.65
C PRO A 630 30.46 15.48 -1.93
N ASP A 631 29.83 15.07 -3.02
CA ASP A 631 29.82 15.80 -4.29
C ASP A 631 28.92 17.06 -4.24
N GLU A 632 28.79 17.76 -5.38
CA GLU A 632 27.95 18.97 -5.50
C GLU A 632 26.46 18.73 -5.18
N PHE A 633 26.02 17.47 -5.20
CA PHE A 633 24.66 17.05 -4.86
C PHE A 633 24.53 16.55 -3.42
N GLY A 634 25.59 16.66 -2.60
CA GLY A 634 25.57 16.17 -1.22
C GLY A 634 25.76 14.65 -1.10
N ARG A 635 26.34 13.97 -2.10
CA ARG A 635 26.35 12.50 -2.16
C ARG A 635 27.75 11.91 -2.29
N VAL A 636 27.97 10.70 -1.78
CA VAL A 636 29.22 9.94 -1.94
C VAL A 636 28.96 8.60 -2.60
N LEU A 637 29.57 8.37 -3.77
CA LEU A 637 29.52 7.08 -4.46
C LEU A 637 30.29 6.01 -3.67
N ILE A 638 29.65 4.89 -3.34
CA ILE A 638 30.27 3.79 -2.56
C ILE A 638 30.50 2.51 -3.36
N MET A 639 29.73 2.27 -4.43
CA MET A 639 30.00 1.17 -5.37
C MET A 639 29.22 1.32 -6.66
N GLN A 640 29.67 0.60 -7.68
CA GLN A 640 28.96 0.37 -8.93
C GLN A 640 28.81 -1.14 -9.14
N VAL A 641 27.60 -1.62 -9.42
CA VAL A 641 27.33 -3.03 -9.72
C VAL A 641 26.49 -3.13 -10.98
N THR A 642 26.93 -3.92 -11.94
CA THR A 642 26.20 -4.12 -13.20
C THR A 642 25.67 -5.54 -13.28
N THR A 643 24.37 -5.71 -13.54
CA THR A 643 23.73 -7.03 -13.67
C THR A 643 22.51 -6.99 -14.59
N VAL A 644 22.07 -8.14 -15.09
CA VAL A 644 20.91 -8.28 -15.99
C VAL A 644 19.59 -8.40 -15.21
N GLY A 645 19.66 -8.75 -13.93
CA GLY A 645 18.49 -8.94 -13.06
C GLY A 645 18.40 -7.92 -11.93
N ASP A 646 17.61 -8.29 -10.93
CA ASP A 646 17.44 -7.48 -9.72
C ASP A 646 18.65 -7.58 -8.79
N ILE A 647 18.82 -6.56 -7.95
CA ILE A 647 19.87 -6.49 -6.93
C ILE A 647 19.21 -6.20 -5.58
N PHE A 648 19.58 -6.96 -4.55
CA PHE A 648 19.04 -6.75 -3.20
C PHE A 648 20.03 -7.21 -2.13
N GLY A 649 19.91 -6.67 -0.93
CA GLY A 649 20.81 -7.02 0.16
C GLY A 649 20.78 -6.05 1.33
N VAL A 650 21.83 -6.12 2.14
CA VAL A 650 22.03 -5.31 3.34
C VAL A 650 23.43 -4.70 3.29
N LEU A 651 23.52 -3.39 3.47
CA LEU A 651 24.77 -2.63 3.50
C LEU A 651 24.93 -1.89 4.82
N ASN A 652 26.15 -1.86 5.34
CA ASN A 652 26.49 -1.07 6.51
C ASN A 652 27.58 -0.06 6.14
N TYR A 653 27.36 1.20 6.47
CA TYR A 653 28.29 2.28 6.20
C TYR A 653 28.50 3.17 7.43
N GLN A 654 29.70 3.74 7.52
CA GLN A 654 30.14 4.62 8.59
C GLN A 654 30.42 6.03 8.07
N ILE A 655 29.86 7.01 8.76
CA ILE A 655 29.97 8.43 8.44
C ILE A 655 30.51 9.17 9.67
N PHE A 656 31.35 10.18 9.42
CA PHE A 656 31.82 11.13 10.43
C PHE A 656 31.17 12.49 10.18
N PRO A 657 30.15 12.86 10.98
CA PRO A 657 29.53 14.18 10.91
C PRO A 657 30.58 15.28 11.04
N ASN A 658 30.57 16.25 10.14
CA ASN A 658 31.54 17.35 10.07
C ASN A 658 33.02 16.89 10.06
N GLY A 659 33.31 15.65 9.65
CA GLY A 659 34.64 15.06 9.64
C GLY A 659 35.20 14.75 11.03
N VAL A 660 34.36 14.74 12.07
CA VAL A 660 34.77 14.45 13.45
C VAL A 660 34.58 12.97 13.75
N GLY A 661 35.67 12.20 13.69
CA GLY A 661 35.60 10.74 13.92
C GLY A 661 35.17 10.30 15.33
N ALA A 662 34.99 11.22 16.28
CA ALA A 662 34.45 10.91 17.61
C ALA A 662 32.91 10.81 17.60
N ASP A 663 32.26 11.43 16.62
CA ASP A 663 30.81 11.50 16.48
C ASP A 663 30.32 10.49 15.42
N GLU A 664 31.02 9.35 15.30
CA GLU A 664 30.77 8.37 14.24
C GLU A 664 29.32 7.86 14.26
N ILE A 665 28.71 7.83 13.08
CA ILE A 665 27.38 7.29 12.84
C ILE A 665 27.54 6.05 11.98
N ILE A 666 26.90 4.96 12.41
CA ILE A 666 26.79 3.72 11.65
C ILE A 666 25.35 3.60 11.19
N LYS A 667 25.15 3.33 9.91
CA LYS A 667 23.84 3.04 9.33
C LYS A 667 23.86 1.67 8.69
N THR A 668 22.79 0.92 8.91
CA THR A 668 22.50 -0.37 8.30
C THR A 668 21.26 -0.18 7.46
N VAL A 669 21.36 -0.51 6.18
CA VAL A 669 20.28 -0.27 5.21
C VAL A 669 20.04 -1.54 4.41
N GLU A 670 18.80 -1.99 4.42
CA GLU A 670 18.30 -3.02 3.51
C GLU A 670 17.81 -2.36 2.23
N PHE A 671 18.11 -2.96 1.08
CA PHE A 671 17.75 -2.41 -0.21
C PHE A 671 17.29 -3.50 -1.18
N SER A 672 16.41 -3.12 -2.10
CA SER A 672 15.93 -3.97 -3.19
C SER A 672 15.67 -3.11 -4.42
N GLY A 673 16.45 -3.32 -5.48
CA GLY A 673 16.37 -2.56 -6.72
C GLY A 673 16.95 -1.14 -6.62
N ALA A 674 16.47 -0.26 -7.50
CA ALA A 674 16.80 1.16 -7.49
C ALA A 674 15.80 1.93 -6.61
N GLY A 675 16.27 2.96 -5.91
CA GLY A 675 15.47 3.71 -4.94
C GLY A 675 16.32 4.37 -3.85
N THR A 676 15.70 5.11 -2.94
CA THR A 676 16.34 5.66 -1.74
C THR A 676 15.91 4.86 -0.52
N PHE A 677 16.86 4.50 0.34
CA PHE A 677 16.69 3.57 1.46
C PHE A 677 17.37 4.12 2.72
N GLY A 678 16.95 3.72 3.92
CA GLY A 678 17.66 4.05 5.16
C GLY A 678 17.33 5.42 5.78
N GLY A 679 16.23 6.06 5.37
CA GLY A 679 15.55 7.05 6.21
C GLY A 679 15.05 6.38 7.50
N GLY A 680 15.09 7.09 8.63
CA GLY A 680 14.71 6.54 9.93
C GLY A 680 13.32 5.89 9.97
N GLU A 681 13.07 5.09 11.02
CA GLU A 681 11.78 4.48 11.33
C GLU A 681 10.64 5.48 11.12
N GLY A 682 9.89 5.32 10.03
CA GLY A 682 8.86 6.28 9.61
C GLY A 682 8.59 6.38 8.10
N GLU A 683 9.42 5.81 7.22
CA GLU A 683 9.12 5.85 5.78
C GLU A 683 8.29 4.66 5.30
N GLY A 684 6.99 4.92 5.38
CA GLY A 684 5.86 4.16 4.91
C GLY A 684 4.54 4.69 5.49
N ILE A 685 4.58 5.86 6.14
CA ILE A 685 3.38 6.49 6.70
C ILE A 685 3.30 7.97 6.34
N CYS A 686 4.40 8.72 6.17
CA CYS A 686 4.36 10.14 5.83
C CYS A 686 5.11 10.44 4.52
N GLY A 687 4.52 11.27 3.67
CA GLY A 687 5.05 11.70 2.38
C GLY A 687 3.92 12.19 1.48
N CYS A 688 4.23 12.70 0.28
CA CYS A 688 3.16 13.16 -0.60
C CYS A 688 2.23 12.01 -1.02
N THR A 689 0.95 12.07 -0.63
CA THR A 689 -0.08 11.06 -0.95
C THR A 689 -0.85 11.37 -2.22
N ASP A 690 -0.62 12.54 -2.85
CA ASP A 690 -1.25 12.93 -4.10
C ASP A 690 -0.57 12.26 -5.31
N PRO A 691 -1.24 11.34 -6.04
CA PRO A 691 -0.65 10.65 -7.19
C PRO A 691 -0.33 11.56 -8.37
N THR A 692 -0.81 12.81 -8.37
CA THR A 692 -0.52 13.82 -9.40
C THR A 692 0.71 14.67 -9.08
N ALA A 693 1.22 14.59 -7.86
CA ALA A 693 2.44 15.25 -7.44
C ALA A 693 3.67 14.56 -8.01
N CYS A 694 4.71 15.34 -8.28
CA CYS A 694 5.97 14.84 -8.84
C CYS A 694 6.85 14.12 -7.80
N ASN A 695 6.58 14.29 -6.52
CA ASN A 695 7.21 13.58 -5.40
C ASN A 695 6.25 12.61 -4.68
N PHE A 696 5.21 12.14 -5.39
CA PHE A 696 4.27 11.15 -4.86
C PHE A 696 4.97 9.90 -4.31
N SER A 697 4.57 9.47 -3.11
CA SER A 697 5.07 8.27 -2.44
C SER A 697 3.99 7.20 -2.33
N LEU A 698 4.20 6.07 -3.01
CA LEU A 698 3.32 4.89 -2.93
C LEU A 698 3.26 4.25 -1.54
N THR A 699 4.21 4.58 -0.68
CA THR A 699 4.27 4.07 0.68
C THR A 699 3.74 5.08 1.70
N ALA A 700 3.39 6.31 1.33
CA ALA A 700 2.83 7.27 2.29
C ALA A 700 1.34 6.98 2.57
N ILE A 701 0.94 7.03 3.85
CA ILE A 701 -0.46 6.88 4.31
C ILE A 701 -1.04 8.26 4.71
N TYR A 702 -0.18 9.16 5.17
CA TYR A 702 -0.47 10.50 5.66
C TYR A 702 0.34 11.51 4.86
N ASP A 703 -0.30 12.61 4.47
CA ASP A 703 0.34 13.71 3.73
C ASP A 703 1.16 14.57 4.69
N ASP A 704 2.41 14.87 4.32
CA ASP A 704 3.33 15.75 5.07
C ASP A 704 3.38 17.17 4.48
N GLU A 705 2.42 17.51 3.61
CA GLU A 705 2.36 18.76 2.84
C GLU A 705 3.58 19.00 1.94
N SER A 706 4.40 17.97 1.71
CA SER A 706 5.56 18.07 0.83
C SER A 706 5.20 18.00 -0.65
N CYS A 707 3.92 17.78 -1.01
CA CYS A 707 3.49 17.59 -2.39
C CYS A 707 3.94 18.73 -3.33
N GLU A 708 4.84 18.38 -4.24
CA GLU A 708 5.30 19.25 -5.30
C GLU A 708 4.53 18.91 -6.59
N TYR A 709 4.18 19.92 -7.37
CA TYR A 709 3.45 19.73 -8.62
C TYR A 709 4.32 20.08 -9.82
N PHE A 710 4.07 19.39 -10.93
CA PHE A 710 4.62 19.78 -12.21
C PHE A 710 4.05 21.13 -12.64
N ASP A 711 4.92 22.08 -12.98
CA ASP A 711 4.50 23.31 -13.62
C ASP A 711 4.10 23.07 -15.09
N THR A 712 3.68 24.12 -15.80
CA THR A 712 3.33 24.05 -17.24
C THR A 712 4.49 23.58 -18.13
N CYS A 713 5.71 23.54 -17.58
CA CYS A 713 6.94 23.13 -18.21
C CYS A 713 7.34 21.69 -17.89
N GLY A 714 6.56 20.98 -17.08
CA GLY A 714 6.86 19.61 -16.65
C GLY A 714 8.01 19.54 -15.65
N ILE A 715 8.34 20.65 -14.97
CA ILE A 715 9.37 20.69 -13.94
C ILE A 715 8.69 20.67 -12.56
N CYS A 716 9.16 19.78 -11.69
CA CYS A 716 8.69 19.65 -10.31
C CYS A 716 9.00 20.93 -9.51
N ASN A 717 7.98 21.55 -8.92
CA ASN A 717 8.05 22.84 -8.23
C ASN A 717 8.73 23.96 -9.07
N GLY A 718 8.54 23.90 -10.40
CA GLY A 718 9.16 24.83 -11.32
C GLY A 718 8.61 26.26 -11.18
N PRO A 719 9.34 27.27 -11.69
CA PRO A 719 8.98 28.68 -11.58
C PRO A 719 7.71 29.08 -12.36
N GLY A 720 7.05 28.13 -13.05
CA GLY A 720 5.89 28.40 -13.89
C GLY A 720 6.25 28.98 -15.25
N ALA A 721 5.23 29.32 -16.06
CA ALA A 721 5.37 29.88 -17.41
C ALA A 721 5.85 31.36 -17.43
N ILE A 722 6.91 31.69 -16.70
CA ILE A 722 7.34 33.08 -16.47
C ILE A 722 8.46 33.53 -17.44
N TYR A 723 9.09 32.64 -18.21
CA TYR A 723 10.15 33.06 -19.15
C TYR A 723 9.60 33.46 -20.53
N GLU A 724 10.20 34.48 -21.15
CA GLU A 724 9.73 35.07 -22.41
C GLU A 724 9.66 34.06 -23.56
N CYS A 725 10.40 32.94 -23.52
CA CYS A 725 10.28 31.83 -24.47
C CYS A 725 9.74 30.52 -23.89
N GLY A 726 8.94 30.58 -22.83
CA GLY A 726 8.33 29.40 -22.20
C GLY A 726 9.13 28.93 -20.99
N CYS A 727 9.72 27.74 -21.07
CA CYS A 727 10.33 27.03 -19.93
C CYS A 727 11.85 27.24 -19.79
N THR A 728 12.42 28.08 -20.64
CA THR A 728 13.84 28.39 -20.69
C THR A 728 14.04 29.89 -20.94
N ASP A 729 15.20 30.42 -20.57
CA ASP A 729 15.62 31.77 -20.98
C ASP A 729 15.94 31.83 -22.48
N ILE A 730 15.78 33.00 -23.10
CA ILE A 730 16.19 33.24 -24.49
C ILE A 730 17.72 33.09 -24.55
N PRO A 731 18.26 32.22 -25.44
CA PRO A 731 19.70 32.05 -25.61
C PRO A 731 20.43 33.38 -25.86
N GLU A 732 21.62 33.54 -25.27
CA GLU A 732 22.41 34.78 -25.39
C GLU A 732 22.70 35.11 -26.88
N GLY A 733 22.10 36.18 -27.39
CA GLY A 733 22.22 36.63 -28.78
C GLY A 733 20.92 36.63 -29.57
N ASP A 734 19.91 35.91 -29.09
CA ASP A 734 18.56 35.90 -29.67
C ASP A 734 17.67 36.94 -28.98
N CYS A 735 16.62 37.38 -29.66
CA CYS A 735 15.73 38.46 -29.21
C CYS A 735 14.26 38.05 -29.14
N ASP A 736 13.92 36.84 -29.56
CA ASP A 736 12.62 36.21 -29.38
C ASP A 736 12.72 34.68 -29.29
N CYS A 737 11.59 34.03 -29.03
CA CYS A 737 11.45 32.59 -28.82
C CYS A 737 11.65 31.75 -30.07
N ASP A 738 11.61 32.37 -31.26
CA ASP A 738 11.82 31.69 -32.54
C ASP A 738 13.31 31.63 -32.91
N GLY A 739 14.19 32.14 -32.02
CA GLY A 739 15.63 32.22 -32.23
C GLY A 739 16.02 33.34 -33.20
N ASN A 740 15.18 34.35 -33.37
CA ASN A 740 15.54 35.49 -34.20
C ASN A 740 16.56 36.36 -33.47
N GLN A 741 17.42 37.02 -34.25
CA GLN A 741 18.34 38.02 -33.72
C GLN A 741 17.87 39.41 -34.12
N LEU A 742 18.30 40.42 -33.35
CA LEU A 742 18.01 41.81 -33.69
C LEU A 742 18.65 42.09 -35.05
N ASP A 743 17.83 42.55 -36.00
CA ASP A 743 18.37 43.09 -37.23
C ASP A 743 19.17 44.35 -36.95
N ALA A 744 19.82 44.87 -37.97
CA ALA A 744 20.67 46.01 -37.78
C ALA A 744 19.83 47.30 -37.58
N LEU A 745 18.49 47.28 -37.70
CA LEU A 745 17.58 48.33 -37.18
C LEU A 745 17.15 48.11 -35.72
N GLY A 746 17.59 47.03 -35.08
CA GLY A 746 17.16 46.64 -33.74
C GLY A 746 15.77 45.99 -33.70
N ASN A 747 15.26 45.47 -34.81
CA ASN A 747 13.99 44.73 -34.84
C ASN A 747 14.26 43.23 -34.78
N CYS A 748 13.60 42.57 -33.83
CA CYS A 748 13.70 41.12 -33.72
C CYS A 748 12.99 40.42 -34.89
N GLY A 749 13.71 39.57 -35.61
CA GLY A 749 13.21 38.88 -36.81
C GLY A 749 12.97 39.81 -38.00
N GLY A 750 13.46 41.05 -37.95
CA GLY A 750 13.28 42.04 -39.00
C GLY A 750 14.07 41.73 -40.27
N ASP A 751 13.48 42.03 -41.43
CA ASP A 751 14.02 41.81 -42.77
C ASP A 751 14.72 43.05 -43.36
N CYS A 752 14.91 44.09 -42.54
CA CYS A 752 15.87 45.18 -42.64
C CYS A 752 16.36 45.56 -44.06
N SER A 753 15.85 46.68 -44.60
CA SER A 753 15.91 46.89 -46.06
C SER A 753 17.16 47.63 -46.60
N ALA A 754 17.89 48.45 -45.81
CA ALA A 754 19.32 48.81 -46.05
C ALA A 754 19.92 49.80 -45.03
N ASP A 755 21.16 49.51 -44.59
CA ASP A 755 22.06 50.40 -43.81
C ASP A 755 22.87 51.28 -44.74
N ALA A 756 22.57 52.57 -44.78
CA ALA A 756 23.30 53.44 -45.69
C ALA A 756 24.61 53.98 -45.09
N ASP A 757 24.78 53.97 -43.78
CA ASP A 757 25.87 54.68 -43.08
C ASP A 757 26.64 53.87 -42.02
N ALA A 758 26.35 52.58 -41.90
CA ALA A 758 27.23 51.55 -41.36
C ALA A 758 27.65 51.76 -39.90
N ASP A 759 26.67 51.94 -39.04
CA ASP A 759 26.82 51.92 -37.59
C ASP A 759 26.29 50.62 -36.95
N GLY A 760 25.93 49.63 -37.76
CA GLY A 760 25.27 48.40 -37.31
C GLY A 760 23.75 48.46 -37.50
N ILE A 761 23.35 49.30 -38.47
CA ILE A 761 22.06 49.66 -39.06
C ILE A 761 21.54 48.65 -40.10
N CYS A 762 20.26 48.48 -40.47
CA CYS A 762 19.90 48.48 -41.90
C CYS A 762 18.68 49.34 -42.17
#